data_AF-A0A8J6D1W7-F1
#
_entry.id   AF-A0A8J6D1W7-F1
#
_cell.length_a   1.000
_cell.length_b   1.000
_cell.length_c   1.000
_cell.angle_alpha   90.00
_cell.angle_beta   90.00
_cell.angle_gamma   90.00
#
_symmetry.space_group_name_H-M   'P 1'
#
loop_
_entity.id
_entity.type
_entity.pdbx_description
1 polymer ?
#
loop_
_entity_poly.entity_id
_entity_poly.type
_entity_poly.pdbx_seq_one_letter_code
_entity_poly.pdbx_strand_id
1 'polypeptide(L)'
;MKGLPICCFISRQHKHPFKRSEETMENPQLMSNNGCSENLNQAANIIVNHDFSNGLHSWHTNCCNGFVVPAECGDRGKPSSSSRSGGNYAVVTNRTKCWQGLEQDITSRVLPGSTYSVSACVGVSGPLSGSTDVLATLKLENHGSSTSYMLIGKTSVSKEKWEIVEGPFSLLAVPERLVFYLEGPAPGVELLIDSVVISCPSSSKSESASIEAGDDNIIINPKFEDGLNNWSGRGCKVALHDSMADGKIVPQSGKAFASATERTQNWNGIQQEISGRVQRKLAYSVAAVVRIFGNNVTTATVQATLWVQTPGRNDQYVGIANVQATDKDWVQLQGKFLLNGSPSKVVIYLEGPPPGTDLLVNSLVVKHAEKIPPSPAPVIENPDFGVNIITNSQLDDSTNGWFPLGNCNLSVRSGSPHILPPMARASLGVHEPLSGRYIHVKNRTQTWMGPAQMITDKVKLFLTYQVSAWVRIGSGANGPQNVNVALGVDNQWVNGGQVEINDDRWHEIGGSFRIEKQPSKVMVYIQGPGAGVDLMVAGVQIFPVNREARFKYLRHQADKIRKRDVVLKFSGAGSSSLLGTNVKVVQTQNSFPIGSCMSRTNIDNEDFVNFFVKNFNWAVFGNELKWYWTEPQQGNLNYKDADDMVALCQKHNIETRGHCIFWEVQATVQQWIQALNKDDLMKAVQNRLTDLLTRYKGKFKHYDVNNEMLHGSYYQDRLGKDIRANMFKTANQLDPSATLFVNDYHVEDGCDTRSCPERYIEHILDLQEQGAPVGGIGIQGHIDNPVGPVVCTALDKLGILGLPIWFTELDVSSINEHVRGEDLEVMLREAFAHPAVEGVMLWGFWELFMSRDNAHLVNAEGDVNETGKRFLALKHEWLSHARGQVDVQGQFNFRGFHGKYAVEIDTPSKKIVKTFVVDKGDTPLVVPVEL
;
A
#
# COMPACT_ATOMS: atom_id res chain seq x y z
N MET A 1 -13.85 -56.51 23.17
CA MET A 1 -13.12 -57.47 24.04
C MET A 1 -11.81 -56.81 24.47
N LYS A 2 -11.38 -56.96 25.74
CA LYS A 2 -10.05 -56.62 26.34
C LYS A 2 -9.34 -55.32 25.86
N GLY A 3 -9.01 -54.32 26.69
CA GLY A 3 -9.17 -54.13 28.15
C GLY A 3 -8.46 -52.83 28.60
N LEU A 4 -9.04 -52.15 29.60
CA LEU A 4 -8.66 -50.87 30.25
C LEU A 4 -7.24 -50.90 30.94
N PRO A 5 -6.65 -49.77 31.44
CA PRO A 5 -7.35 -48.58 31.94
C PRO A 5 -6.83 -47.16 31.65
N ILE A 6 -7.75 -46.22 31.88
CA ILE A 6 -7.57 -44.77 32.01
C ILE A 6 -7.05 -44.45 33.42
N CYS A 7 -6.25 -43.39 33.57
CA CYS A 7 -5.88 -42.84 34.89
C CYS A 7 -6.40 -41.39 35.02
N CYS A 8 -7.39 -41.18 35.88
CA CYS A 8 -7.92 -39.86 36.21
C CYS A 8 -7.18 -39.28 37.42
N PHE A 9 -6.85 -37.99 37.39
CA PHE A 9 -6.56 -37.23 38.61
C PHE A 9 -7.65 -36.16 38.84
N ILE A 10 -8.31 -36.28 39.98
CA ILE A 10 -9.20 -35.28 40.56
C ILE A 10 -8.41 -34.56 41.65
N SER A 11 -8.52 -33.24 41.76
CA SER A 11 -8.37 -32.57 43.05
C SER A 11 -9.51 -31.56 43.27
N ARG A 12 -9.96 -31.44 44.52
CA ARG A 12 -11.08 -30.60 44.94
C ARG A 12 -10.59 -29.33 45.65
N GLN A 13 -11.48 -28.34 45.65
CA GLN A 13 -11.39 -27.03 46.31
C GLN A 13 -10.98 -27.07 47.80
N HIS A 14 -10.44 -25.94 48.30
CA HIS A 14 -10.70 -25.45 49.65
C HIS A 14 -10.82 -23.91 49.74
N LYS A 15 -11.41 -23.42 50.86
CA LYS A 15 -12.03 -22.09 51.06
C LYS A 15 -11.57 -21.42 52.39
N HIS A 16 -11.69 -20.10 52.62
CA HIS A 16 -12.25 -19.04 51.75
C HIS A 16 -11.50 -17.68 51.69
N PRO A 17 -11.46 -16.77 52.71
CA PRO A 17 -11.53 -15.33 52.35
C PRO A 17 -10.65 -14.32 53.13
N PHE A 18 -10.50 -13.11 52.58
CA PHE A 18 -10.42 -11.87 53.38
C PHE A 18 -11.12 -10.68 52.67
N LYS A 19 -11.56 -9.69 53.46
CA LYS A 19 -12.48 -8.57 53.13
C LYS A 19 -11.72 -7.34 52.58
N ARG A 20 -12.26 -6.58 51.60
CA ARG A 20 -13.09 -5.34 51.72
C ARG A 20 -12.32 -4.16 52.37
N SER A 21 -12.16 -3.01 51.70
CA SER A 21 -13.11 -1.88 51.77
C SER A 21 -13.12 -0.92 50.55
N GLU A 22 -14.23 -0.19 50.42
CA GLU A 22 -14.49 0.91 49.47
C GLU A 22 -14.26 2.28 50.16
N GLU A 23 -13.91 3.34 49.40
CA GLU A 23 -14.09 4.79 49.68
C GLU A 23 -13.50 5.56 48.46
N THR A 24 -14.24 6.15 47.51
CA THR A 24 -15.09 7.36 47.45
C THR A 24 -14.38 8.73 47.40
N MET A 25 -14.74 9.52 46.37
CA MET A 25 -14.59 11.01 46.24
C MET A 25 -13.15 11.54 46.05
N GLU A 26 -12.87 12.68 45.39
CA GLU A 26 -13.75 13.73 44.84
C GLU A 26 -13.08 14.48 43.65
N ASN A 27 -13.82 15.37 42.98
CA ASN A 27 -13.37 16.23 41.87
C ASN A 27 -13.22 17.69 42.35
N PRO A 28 -12.25 18.49 41.87
CA PRO A 28 -12.45 19.94 41.85
C PRO A 28 -12.11 20.63 40.51
N GLN A 29 -12.89 21.67 40.21
CA GLN A 29 -12.78 22.53 39.02
C GLN A 29 -11.79 23.69 39.19
N LEU A 30 -11.56 24.38 38.07
CA LEU A 30 -10.88 25.66 37.86
C LEU A 30 -10.86 26.64 39.05
N MET A 31 -9.73 27.33 39.23
CA MET A 31 -9.70 28.79 39.39
C MET A 31 -8.46 29.41 38.74
N SER A 32 -8.65 30.60 38.15
CA SER A 32 -7.62 31.45 37.54
C SER A 32 -7.05 32.45 38.54
N ASN A 33 -5.79 32.87 38.40
CA ASN A 33 -5.45 34.27 38.68
C ASN A 33 -4.21 34.78 37.93
N ASN A 34 -4.24 36.09 37.61
CA ASN A 34 -3.19 36.81 36.86
C ASN A 34 -1.97 37.16 37.72
N GLY A 35 -0.82 37.43 37.10
CA GLY A 35 0.31 38.03 37.83
C GLY A 35 1.62 38.28 37.06
N CYS A 36 1.69 39.40 36.34
CA CYS A 36 2.91 40.13 35.93
C CYS A 36 3.81 39.57 34.81
N SER A 37 4.20 40.51 33.94
CA SER A 37 4.99 40.37 32.71
C SER A 37 6.46 40.74 32.91
N GLU A 38 7.35 40.13 32.11
CA GLU A 38 8.50 40.86 31.57
C GLU A 38 8.51 40.76 30.03
N ASN A 39 8.63 41.91 29.37
CA ASN A 39 8.62 42.02 27.91
C ASN A 39 10.04 41.87 27.36
N LEU A 40 10.24 40.95 26.41
CA LEU A 40 11.31 41.05 25.42
C LEU A 40 10.74 40.78 24.02
N ASN A 41 10.79 41.80 23.15
CA ASN A 41 10.42 41.69 21.75
C ASN A 41 11.37 40.71 21.03
N GLN A 42 10.93 39.48 20.79
CA GLN A 42 11.65 38.56 19.89
C GLN A 42 11.05 38.61 18.48
N ALA A 43 11.86 39.07 17.53
CA ALA A 43 11.64 38.76 16.12
C ALA A 43 11.80 37.24 15.93
N ALA A 44 10.93 36.63 15.11
CA ALA A 44 10.89 35.18 14.93
C ALA A 44 12.25 34.62 14.45
N ASN A 45 12.72 33.56 15.10
CA ASN A 45 13.93 32.86 14.73
C ASN A 45 13.72 32.06 13.43
N ILE A 46 14.55 32.29 12.41
CA ILE A 46 14.46 31.55 11.13
C ILE A 46 15.13 30.16 11.17
N ILE A 47 15.87 29.84 12.24
CA ILE A 47 16.42 28.50 12.47
C ILE A 47 15.34 27.60 13.11
N VAL A 48 15.08 26.47 12.45
CA VAL A 48 14.16 25.43 12.94
C VAL A 48 14.92 24.50 13.88
N ASN A 49 14.25 24.06 14.97
CA ASN A 49 14.83 23.22 16.02
C ASN A 49 16.15 23.82 16.55
N HIS A 50 16.09 25.11 16.91
CA HIS A 50 17.24 25.92 17.26
C HIS A 50 17.84 25.60 18.64
N ASP A 51 17.11 24.87 19.48
CA ASP A 51 17.42 24.47 20.86
C ASP A 51 17.67 22.95 20.98
N PHE A 52 17.68 22.24 19.85
CA PHE A 52 17.85 20.79 19.76
C PHE A 52 16.83 19.97 20.59
N SER A 53 15.66 20.56 20.90
CA SER A 53 14.54 19.88 21.56
C SER A 53 14.09 18.62 20.81
N ASN A 54 14.12 18.65 19.47
CA ASN A 54 13.80 17.54 18.58
C ASN A 54 15.05 16.82 18.04
N GLY A 55 16.13 16.75 18.82
CA GLY A 55 17.38 16.14 18.41
C GLY A 55 18.08 16.95 17.29
N LEU A 56 18.68 16.29 16.29
CA LEU A 56 19.25 16.95 15.11
C LEU A 56 18.23 17.15 13.97
N HIS A 57 16.92 17.15 14.25
CA HIS A 57 15.93 17.43 13.21
C HIS A 57 16.20 18.80 12.54
N SER A 58 16.10 18.87 11.21
CA SER A 58 16.50 20.02 10.38
C SER A 58 17.98 20.44 10.43
N TRP A 59 18.88 19.70 11.08
CA TRP A 59 20.32 19.96 11.11
C TRP A 59 21.11 18.83 10.43
N HIS A 60 22.14 19.20 9.68
CA HIS A 60 23.01 18.25 8.96
C HIS A 60 24.46 18.36 9.42
N THR A 61 25.16 17.23 9.46
CA THR A 61 26.59 17.16 9.84
C THR A 61 27.45 17.28 8.59
N ASN A 62 28.24 18.35 8.48
CA ASN A 62 29.12 18.57 7.33
C ASN A 62 30.43 17.80 7.49
N CYS A 63 30.47 16.59 6.90
CA CYS A 63 31.63 15.69 6.86
C CYS A 63 32.20 15.33 8.25
N CYS A 64 31.34 15.24 9.26
CA CYS A 64 31.64 14.92 10.66
C CYS A 64 30.51 14.08 11.28
N ASN A 65 30.62 13.74 12.56
CA ASN A 65 29.56 13.05 13.31
C ASN A 65 28.86 14.04 14.25
N GLY A 66 27.56 13.85 14.51
CA GLY A 66 26.78 14.70 15.40
C GLY A 66 25.76 13.91 16.20
N PHE A 67 25.53 14.30 17.45
CA PHE A 67 24.44 13.79 18.30
C PHE A 67 23.98 14.88 19.29
N VAL A 68 22.85 14.66 19.96
CA VAL A 68 22.30 15.59 20.98
C VAL A 68 22.39 14.96 22.36
N VAL A 69 22.72 15.77 23.36
CA VAL A 69 22.73 15.40 24.78
C VAL A 69 21.52 16.04 25.48
N PRO A 70 20.62 15.24 26.07
CA PRO A 70 19.47 15.75 26.82
C PRO A 70 19.87 16.48 28.11
N ALA A 71 19.03 17.44 28.53
CA ALA A 71 19.25 18.26 29.72
C ALA A 71 19.42 17.46 31.04
N GLU A 72 18.72 16.32 31.18
CA GLU A 72 18.66 15.54 32.43
C GLU A 72 19.92 14.70 32.74
N CYS A 73 20.90 14.63 31.83
CA CYS A 73 22.11 13.83 32.02
C CYS A 73 23.17 14.60 32.84
N GLY A 74 22.94 14.69 34.15
CA GLY A 74 23.76 15.47 35.09
C GLY A 74 25.19 14.96 35.33
N ASP A 75 26.13 15.91 35.25
CA ASP A 75 27.49 15.94 35.82
C ASP A 75 28.40 14.70 35.76
N ARG A 76 29.37 14.77 34.83
CA ARG A 76 30.81 14.78 35.15
C ARG A 76 31.66 15.36 34.00
N GLY A 77 32.09 16.62 34.14
CA GLY A 77 33.23 17.17 33.38
C GLY A 77 32.94 18.10 32.21
N LYS A 78 31.94 18.99 32.29
CA LYS A 78 31.63 20.00 31.25
C LYS A 78 31.45 21.42 31.82
N PRO A 79 31.62 22.47 30.98
CA PRO A 79 31.71 23.88 31.42
C PRO A 79 30.45 24.43 32.09
N SER A 80 30.65 25.24 33.15
CA SER A 80 29.60 25.96 33.88
C SER A 80 29.70 27.48 33.66
N SER A 81 28.75 28.06 32.93
CA SER A 81 28.57 29.53 32.85
C SER A 81 27.09 29.90 32.72
N SER A 82 26.78 31.16 33.02
CA SER A 82 25.42 31.74 33.08
C SER A 82 24.75 31.96 31.71
N SER A 83 25.35 31.50 30.62
CA SER A 83 24.93 31.78 29.23
C SER A 83 24.06 30.67 28.61
N ARG A 84 23.85 29.56 29.33
CA ARG A 84 23.19 28.36 28.81
C ARG A 84 21.66 28.44 28.98
N SER A 85 20.91 27.99 27.97
CA SER A 85 19.44 27.91 28.00
C SER A 85 18.87 26.92 29.02
N GLY A 86 19.70 25.99 29.51
CA GLY A 86 19.30 24.86 30.36
C GLY A 86 18.78 23.65 29.58
N GLY A 87 18.61 23.77 28.26
CA GLY A 87 18.04 22.74 27.38
C GLY A 87 19.01 21.67 26.87
N ASN A 88 18.59 21.01 25.80
CA ASN A 88 19.41 20.06 25.05
C ASN A 88 20.56 20.80 24.33
N TYR A 89 21.65 20.10 24.00
CA TYR A 89 22.70 20.68 23.17
C TYR A 89 23.28 19.65 22.19
N ALA A 90 23.66 20.10 20.99
CA ALA A 90 24.32 19.29 19.99
C ALA A 90 25.83 19.17 20.26
N VAL A 91 26.40 18.02 19.89
CA VAL A 91 27.82 17.67 20.02
C VAL A 91 28.33 17.18 18.67
N VAL A 92 29.26 17.93 18.08
CA VAL A 92 29.90 17.62 16.80
C VAL A 92 31.29 17.02 17.05
N THR A 93 31.49 15.79 16.61
CA THR A 93 32.67 14.95 16.89
C THR A 93 33.30 14.42 15.61
N ASN A 94 34.43 13.71 15.75
CA ASN A 94 35.18 13.10 14.63
C ASN A 94 35.62 14.12 13.55
N ARG A 95 35.88 15.36 13.96
CA ARG A 95 36.25 16.47 13.09
C ARG A 95 37.73 16.38 12.69
N THR A 96 37.98 16.15 11.41
CA THR A 96 39.31 16.02 10.78
C THR A 96 39.76 17.30 10.07
N LYS A 97 38.87 18.27 9.85
CA LYS A 97 39.14 19.61 9.29
C LYS A 97 38.40 20.67 10.10
N CYS A 98 38.93 21.90 10.13
CA CYS A 98 38.33 23.01 10.88
C CYS A 98 36.97 23.48 10.32
N TRP A 99 36.72 23.35 9.02
CA TRP A 99 35.45 23.73 8.38
C TRP A 99 34.30 22.74 8.63
N GLN A 100 34.59 21.57 9.22
CA GLN A 100 33.56 20.57 9.52
C GLN A 100 32.74 21.00 10.73
N GLY A 101 31.42 20.80 10.66
CA GLY A 101 30.49 21.51 11.54
C GLY A 101 29.05 21.03 11.42
N LEU A 102 28.13 21.77 12.04
CA LEU A 102 26.68 21.54 11.93
C LEU A 102 26.06 22.63 11.05
N GLU A 103 25.24 22.24 10.08
CA GLU A 103 24.69 23.12 9.05
C GLU A 103 23.17 23.00 8.89
N GLN A 104 22.49 24.09 8.54
CA GLN A 104 21.07 24.15 8.19
C GLN A 104 20.86 25.03 6.96
N ASP A 105 20.06 24.54 6.01
CA ASP A 105 19.66 25.30 4.83
C ASP A 105 18.62 26.37 5.23
N ILE A 106 18.91 27.64 4.91
CA ILE A 106 18.06 28.78 5.26
C ILE A 106 17.56 29.54 4.02
N THR A 107 17.76 28.99 2.82
CA THR A 107 17.49 29.65 1.52
C THR A 107 16.08 30.24 1.44
N SER A 108 15.06 29.46 1.83
CA SER A 108 13.65 29.87 1.77
C SER A 108 13.20 30.81 2.90
N ARG A 109 14.09 31.16 3.83
CA ARG A 109 13.78 31.93 5.05
C ARG A 109 14.54 33.26 5.14
N VAL A 110 15.39 33.54 4.16
CA VAL A 110 16.12 34.80 4.01
C VAL A 110 15.51 35.61 2.87
N LEU A 111 15.23 36.89 3.12
CA LEU A 111 14.72 37.83 2.13
C LEU A 111 15.85 38.71 1.58
N PRO A 112 15.93 38.94 0.25
CA PRO A 112 16.85 39.92 -0.32
C PRO A 112 16.66 41.31 0.29
N GLY A 113 17.76 42.00 0.58
CA GLY A 113 17.76 43.36 1.14
C GLY A 113 17.47 43.46 2.65
N SER A 114 17.11 42.36 3.32
CA SER A 114 16.92 42.34 4.78
C SER A 114 18.24 42.07 5.53
N THR A 115 18.39 42.70 6.70
CA THR A 115 19.53 42.49 7.61
C THR A 115 19.12 41.56 8.75
N TYR A 116 19.79 40.41 8.82
CA TYR A 116 19.61 39.39 9.85
C TYR A 116 20.72 39.50 10.89
N SER A 117 20.38 39.29 12.15
CA SER A 117 21.32 39.14 13.26
C SER A 117 21.43 37.67 13.63
N VAL A 118 22.65 37.14 13.67
CA VAL A 118 22.96 35.77 14.15
C VAL A 118 23.49 35.87 15.58
N SER A 119 23.04 34.97 16.45
CA SER A 119 23.58 34.73 17.79
C SER A 119 23.54 33.23 18.08
N ALA A 120 24.69 32.61 18.33
CA ALA A 120 24.82 31.17 18.56
C ALA A 120 25.62 30.88 19.84
N CYS A 121 25.03 30.16 20.78
CA CYS A 121 25.69 29.76 22.02
C CYS A 121 26.48 28.46 21.81
N VAL A 122 27.81 28.54 21.97
CA VAL A 122 28.74 27.47 21.60
C VAL A 122 29.75 27.16 22.71
N GLY A 123 30.19 25.91 22.75
CA GLY A 123 31.14 25.36 23.72
C GLY A 123 32.17 24.45 23.03
N VAL A 124 33.21 24.04 23.73
CA VAL A 124 34.22 23.09 23.19
C VAL A 124 34.59 22.00 24.19
N SER A 125 34.94 20.82 23.68
CA SER A 125 35.33 19.65 24.47
C SER A 125 36.49 18.88 23.81
N GLY A 126 37.18 18.02 24.57
CA GLY A 126 38.34 17.25 24.10
C GLY A 126 39.71 17.76 24.59
N PRO A 127 40.80 17.44 23.88
CA PRO A 127 42.18 17.74 24.26
C PRO A 127 42.61 19.15 23.80
N LEU A 128 42.20 20.18 24.55
CA LEU A 128 42.55 21.58 24.30
C LEU A 128 43.32 22.16 25.49
N SER A 129 44.38 22.91 25.20
CA SER A 129 45.13 23.72 26.16
C SER A 129 45.06 25.20 25.76
N GLY A 130 44.18 25.97 26.42
CA GLY A 130 43.89 27.37 26.10
C GLY A 130 42.48 27.57 25.52
N SER A 131 42.29 28.68 24.81
CA SER A 131 41.07 28.96 24.03
C SER A 131 41.25 28.60 22.56
N THR A 132 40.14 28.45 21.83
CA THR A 132 40.11 28.10 20.41
C THR A 132 38.93 28.77 19.72
N ASP A 133 39.02 28.99 18.41
CA ASP A 133 38.04 29.80 17.70
C ASP A 133 36.88 28.96 17.16
N VAL A 134 35.66 29.44 17.36
CA VAL A 134 34.42 28.97 16.71
C VAL A 134 33.86 30.12 15.87
N LEU A 135 33.39 29.78 14.67
CA LEU A 135 32.97 30.71 13.63
C LEU A 135 31.57 30.36 13.14
N ALA A 136 30.78 31.39 12.81
CA ALA A 136 29.49 31.26 12.15
C ALA A 136 29.65 31.75 10.71
N THR A 137 29.32 30.91 9.73
CA THR A 137 29.62 31.17 8.31
C THR A 137 28.40 30.84 7.45
N LEU A 138 28.15 31.65 6.42
CA LEU A 138 27.21 31.34 5.34
C LEU A 138 27.98 30.75 4.15
N LYS A 139 27.44 29.68 3.59
CA LYS A 139 27.88 29.05 2.35
C LYS A 139 26.87 29.39 1.24
N LEU A 140 27.35 29.97 0.15
CA LEU A 140 26.56 30.45 -0.97
C LEU A 140 26.89 29.63 -2.22
N GLU A 141 25.89 28.97 -2.80
CA GLU A 141 26.02 28.13 -4.01
C GLU A 141 25.12 28.69 -5.13
N ASN A 142 25.68 28.88 -6.32
CA ASN A 142 24.99 29.36 -7.53
C ASN A 142 25.51 28.61 -8.77
N HIS A 143 24.64 28.27 -9.71
CA HIS A 143 24.96 27.53 -10.93
C HIS A 143 26.11 28.18 -11.72
N GLY A 144 27.10 27.36 -12.09
CA GLY A 144 28.25 27.77 -12.90
C GLY A 144 29.31 28.61 -12.17
N SER A 145 29.11 28.93 -10.88
CA SER A 145 30.08 29.68 -10.06
C SER A 145 30.73 28.78 -9.00
N SER A 146 31.94 29.12 -8.56
CA SER A 146 32.55 28.49 -7.38
C SER A 146 31.81 28.89 -6.11
N THR A 147 31.51 27.94 -5.23
CA THR A 147 30.96 28.19 -3.88
C THR A 147 31.73 29.28 -3.16
N SER A 148 31.03 30.29 -2.65
CA SER A 148 31.62 31.33 -1.82
C SER A 148 31.19 31.20 -0.36
N TYR A 149 32.01 31.72 0.54
CA TYR A 149 31.82 31.63 1.99
C TYR A 149 31.89 33.04 2.58
N MET A 150 30.93 33.36 3.45
CA MET A 150 30.83 34.66 4.12
C MET A 150 30.87 34.43 5.63
N LEU A 151 31.95 34.87 6.26
CA LEU A 151 32.10 34.83 7.72
C LEU A 151 31.15 35.86 8.36
N ILE A 152 30.32 35.41 9.29
CA ILE A 152 29.33 36.25 9.99
C ILE A 152 29.87 36.70 11.35
N GLY A 153 30.39 35.75 12.13
CA GLY A 153 30.86 35.99 13.49
C GLY A 153 31.96 35.01 13.89
N LYS A 154 32.78 35.41 14.86
CA LYS A 154 33.86 34.60 15.41
C LYS A 154 34.00 34.87 16.91
N THR A 155 34.12 33.81 17.72
CA THR A 155 34.40 33.92 19.16
C THR A 155 35.49 32.93 19.58
N SER A 156 36.22 33.23 20.66
CA SER A 156 37.28 32.36 21.18
C SER A 156 36.79 31.65 22.45
N VAL A 157 36.47 30.37 22.31
CA VAL A 157 35.85 29.51 23.34
C VAL A 157 36.93 28.79 24.15
N SER A 158 36.72 28.62 25.45
CA SER A 158 37.56 27.80 26.33
C SER A 158 36.77 26.60 26.87
N LYS A 159 37.46 25.54 27.29
CA LYS A 159 36.83 24.29 27.78
C LYS A 159 35.94 24.46 29.03
N GLU A 160 36.04 25.61 29.69
CA GLU A 160 35.38 25.93 30.96
C GLU A 160 34.17 26.87 30.81
N LYS A 161 33.88 27.39 29.60
CA LYS A 161 32.78 28.34 29.36
C LYS A 161 32.03 28.07 28.05
N TRP A 162 30.74 28.39 28.07
CA TRP A 162 29.96 28.65 26.87
C TRP A 162 30.10 30.12 26.50
N GLU A 163 30.40 30.39 25.24
CA GLU A 163 30.55 31.73 24.66
C GLU A 163 29.55 31.92 23.52
N ILE A 164 29.24 33.16 23.15
CA ILE A 164 28.31 33.46 22.06
C ILE A 164 29.11 33.88 20.82
N VAL A 165 28.77 33.30 19.66
CA VAL A 165 29.18 33.79 18.34
C VAL A 165 28.06 34.66 17.80
N GLU A 166 28.32 35.95 17.60
CA GLU A 166 27.35 36.90 17.08
C GLU A 166 27.86 37.60 15.82
N GLY A 167 26.93 38.01 14.95
CA GLY A 167 27.24 38.83 13.79
C GLY A 167 26.04 39.07 12.87
N PRO A 168 25.97 40.20 12.16
CA PRO A 168 24.92 40.48 11.20
C PRO A 168 25.27 39.97 9.80
N PHE A 169 24.25 39.70 8.97
CA PHE A 169 24.40 39.54 7.53
C PHE A 169 23.24 40.16 6.75
N SER A 170 23.51 40.55 5.50
CA SER A 170 22.51 41.04 4.56
C SER A 170 22.90 40.62 3.15
N LEU A 171 21.96 40.12 2.36
CA LEU A 171 22.20 39.68 0.98
C LEU A 171 21.39 40.54 0.00
N LEU A 172 22.04 41.11 -1.02
CA LEU A 172 21.36 41.89 -2.06
C LEU A 172 20.53 41.00 -3.01
N ALA A 173 20.93 39.74 -3.14
CA ALA A 173 20.17 38.67 -3.77
C ALA A 173 20.48 37.37 -3.01
N VAL A 174 19.47 36.51 -2.82
CA VAL A 174 19.65 35.20 -2.19
C VAL A 174 20.19 34.24 -3.26
N PRO A 175 21.28 33.49 -2.99
CA PRO A 175 21.82 32.51 -3.92
C PRO A 175 20.86 31.32 -4.09
N GLU A 176 21.05 30.51 -5.13
CA GLU A 176 20.24 29.29 -5.37
C GLU A 176 20.23 28.34 -4.17
N ARG A 177 21.32 28.33 -3.39
CA ARG A 177 21.34 27.72 -2.06
C ARG A 177 22.18 28.55 -1.08
N LEU A 178 21.60 28.79 0.09
CA LEU A 178 22.18 29.50 1.22
C LEU A 178 22.14 28.61 2.47
N VAL A 179 23.30 28.16 2.92
CA VAL A 179 23.44 27.29 4.09
C VAL A 179 24.15 28.05 5.20
N PHE A 180 23.54 28.07 6.39
CA PHE A 180 24.20 28.53 7.62
C PHE A 180 24.92 27.35 8.28
N TYR A 181 26.17 27.54 8.70
CA TYR A 181 26.89 26.52 9.46
C TYR A 181 27.84 27.10 10.52
N LEU A 182 28.07 26.31 11.57
CA LEU A 182 29.03 26.61 12.63
C LEU A 182 30.29 25.75 12.45
N GLU A 183 31.44 26.41 12.36
CA GLU A 183 32.75 25.80 12.10
C GLU A 183 33.81 26.25 13.11
N GLY A 184 35.01 25.66 13.02
CA GLY A 184 35.91 25.60 14.18
C GLY A 184 35.36 24.64 15.26
N PRO A 185 36.15 24.30 16.29
CA PRO A 185 37.57 24.59 16.50
C PRO A 185 38.50 23.74 15.60
N ALA A 186 39.79 23.64 15.95
CA ALA A 186 40.77 22.80 15.27
C ALA A 186 40.36 21.29 15.23
N PRO A 187 40.90 20.50 14.29
CA PRO A 187 40.66 19.05 14.23
C PRO A 187 40.96 18.33 15.55
N GLY A 188 40.14 17.34 15.90
CA GLY A 188 40.25 16.60 17.16
C GLY A 188 39.64 17.28 18.38
N VAL A 189 39.21 18.54 18.29
CA VAL A 189 38.41 19.23 19.33
C VAL A 189 36.93 19.21 18.94
N GLU A 190 36.08 18.82 19.88
CA GLU A 190 34.64 18.70 19.73
C GLU A 190 33.98 20.09 19.82
N LEU A 191 33.01 20.36 18.94
CA LEU A 191 32.18 21.56 18.98
C LEU A 191 30.86 21.23 19.69
N LEU A 192 30.46 22.05 20.65
CA LEU A 192 29.19 21.98 21.36
C LEU A 192 28.32 23.17 20.94
N ILE A 193 27.02 22.97 20.75
CA ILE A 193 26.08 24.02 20.33
C ILE A 193 24.82 23.91 21.19
N ASP A 194 24.53 24.91 22.02
CA ASP A 194 23.35 24.95 22.91
C ASP A 194 22.14 25.54 22.19
N SER A 195 22.33 26.67 21.49
CA SER A 195 21.26 27.27 20.68
C SER A 195 21.77 28.13 19.52
N VAL A 196 20.95 28.31 18.48
CA VAL A 196 21.24 29.19 17.33
C VAL A 196 20.03 30.06 16.96
N VAL A 197 20.14 31.37 17.18
CA VAL A 197 19.11 32.35 16.82
C VAL A 197 19.55 33.17 15.61
N ILE A 198 18.70 33.24 14.58
CA ILE A 198 18.84 34.17 13.46
C ILE A 198 17.52 34.93 13.30
N SER A 199 17.54 36.25 13.41
CA SER A 199 16.32 37.07 13.40
C SER A 199 16.51 38.41 12.65
N CYS A 200 15.43 38.96 12.10
CA CYS A 200 15.44 40.22 11.33
C CYS A 200 14.67 41.33 12.08
N PRO A 201 15.30 42.47 12.45
CA PRO A 201 14.67 43.49 13.31
C PRO A 201 13.58 44.38 12.69
N SER A 202 13.22 44.30 11.40
CA SER A 202 12.25 45.24 10.81
C SER A 202 11.36 44.70 9.68
N SER A 203 10.08 44.54 9.96
CA SER A 203 9.06 45.43 9.38
C SER A 203 7.83 45.51 10.31
N SER A 204 7.34 46.73 10.53
CA SER A 204 6.19 47.03 11.40
C SER A 204 4.87 46.84 10.66
N LYS A 205 3.87 46.29 11.37
CA LYS A 205 2.50 46.03 10.88
C LYS A 205 1.87 47.26 10.20
N SER A 206 1.22 47.04 9.05
CA SER A 206 0.05 47.82 8.63
C SER A 206 -1.17 46.88 8.65
N GLU A 207 -2.01 47.05 9.68
CA GLU A 207 -3.38 46.53 9.83
C GLU A 207 -3.75 45.26 9.04
N SER A 208 -3.24 44.10 9.48
CA SER A 208 -3.94 42.84 9.25
C SER A 208 -5.12 42.74 10.22
N ALA A 209 -6.30 42.44 9.67
CA ALA A 209 -7.41 41.93 10.47
C ALA A 209 -6.97 40.67 11.22
N SER A 210 -7.63 40.38 12.35
CA SER A 210 -7.35 39.24 13.21
C SER A 210 -7.28 37.93 12.42
N ILE A 211 -6.08 37.40 12.23
CA ILE A 211 -5.85 36.05 11.70
C ILE A 211 -6.18 35.08 12.84
N GLU A 212 -7.38 34.49 12.78
CA GLU A 212 -7.70 33.30 13.55
C GLU A 212 -6.79 32.14 13.12
N ALA A 213 -6.44 31.25 14.05
CA ALA A 213 -5.53 30.14 13.77
C ALA A 213 -6.17 29.13 12.79
N GLY A 214 -5.78 29.17 11.50
CA GLY A 214 -6.34 28.25 10.50
C GLY A 214 -5.71 28.22 9.09
N ASP A 215 -4.57 28.87 8.87
CA ASP A 215 -4.12 29.27 7.51
C ASP A 215 -2.97 28.43 6.89
N ASP A 216 -2.99 27.11 7.05
CA ASP A 216 -2.09 26.17 6.35
C ASP A 216 -2.41 26.00 4.84
N ASN A 217 -3.13 26.94 4.23
CA ASN A 217 -3.64 26.82 2.88
C ASN A 217 -2.66 27.41 1.85
N ILE A 218 -2.24 26.56 0.92
CA ILE A 218 -1.38 26.90 -0.20
C ILE A 218 -2.05 27.85 -1.18
N ILE A 219 -3.37 27.75 -1.42
CA ILE A 219 -4.05 28.58 -2.41
C ILE A 219 -4.22 30.02 -1.89
N ILE A 220 -3.71 31.01 -2.62
CA ILE A 220 -3.96 32.41 -2.32
C ILE A 220 -5.37 32.75 -2.81
N ASN A 221 -6.12 33.51 -2.01
CA ASN A 221 -7.49 33.94 -2.30
C ASN A 221 -8.42 32.74 -2.64
N PRO A 222 -8.55 31.74 -1.74
CA PRO A 222 -9.22 30.46 -2.02
C PRO A 222 -10.74 30.54 -2.17
N LYS A 223 -11.34 31.68 -1.80
CA LYS A 223 -12.80 31.95 -1.81
C LYS A 223 -13.18 33.18 -2.64
N PHE A 224 -12.23 33.75 -3.39
CA PHE A 224 -12.46 34.91 -4.26
C PHE A 224 -12.93 36.20 -3.54
N GLU A 225 -12.68 36.32 -2.24
CA GLU A 225 -13.02 37.52 -1.44
C GLU A 225 -12.16 38.74 -1.84
N ASP A 226 -10.97 38.52 -2.40
CA ASP A 226 -10.11 39.52 -3.05
C ASP A 226 -10.23 39.42 -4.60
N GLY A 227 -11.46 39.20 -5.07
CA GLY A 227 -11.80 39.04 -6.47
C GLY A 227 -11.03 37.89 -7.15
N LEU A 228 -10.47 38.16 -8.34
CA LEU A 228 -9.68 37.19 -9.11
C LEU A 228 -8.16 37.32 -8.90
N ASN A 229 -7.70 38.02 -7.86
CA ASN A 229 -6.27 38.15 -7.60
C ASN A 229 -5.62 36.77 -7.41
N ASN A 230 -4.51 36.55 -8.13
CA ASN A 230 -3.77 35.27 -8.27
C ASN A 230 -4.49 34.15 -9.04
N TRP A 231 -5.64 34.43 -9.66
CA TRP A 231 -6.38 33.48 -10.51
C TRP A 231 -6.24 33.81 -11.99
N SER A 232 -6.18 32.79 -12.84
CA SER A 232 -6.14 32.96 -14.30
C SER A 232 -6.91 31.85 -15.03
N GLY A 233 -7.25 32.09 -16.29
CA GLY A 233 -7.89 31.11 -17.16
C GLY A 233 -6.87 30.32 -17.98
N ARG A 234 -7.00 29.00 -18.00
CA ARG A 234 -6.20 28.09 -18.83
C ARG A 234 -6.87 27.91 -20.19
N GLY A 235 -6.64 28.85 -21.11
CA GLY A 235 -7.25 28.84 -22.44
C GLY A 235 -8.74 29.21 -22.47
N CYS A 236 -9.21 29.92 -21.44
CA CYS A 236 -10.57 30.45 -21.32
C CYS A 236 -10.53 31.79 -20.56
N LYS A 237 -11.67 32.48 -20.46
CA LYS A 237 -11.80 33.64 -19.57
C LYS A 237 -12.17 33.20 -18.15
N VAL A 238 -11.92 34.09 -17.19
CA VAL A 238 -12.41 33.94 -15.81
C VAL A 238 -13.15 35.21 -15.43
N ALA A 239 -14.33 35.07 -14.85
CA ALA A 239 -15.13 36.17 -14.32
C ALA A 239 -15.52 35.91 -12.86
N LEU A 240 -15.84 36.99 -12.14
CA LEU A 240 -16.30 36.96 -10.75
C LEU A 240 -17.79 37.27 -10.69
N HIS A 241 -18.53 36.53 -9.88
CA HIS A 241 -19.97 36.66 -9.75
C HIS A 241 -20.41 36.63 -8.28
N ASP A 242 -21.19 37.62 -7.87
CA ASP A 242 -22.06 37.55 -6.69
C ASP A 242 -23.35 36.76 -6.99
N SER A 243 -23.76 36.71 -8.26
CA SER A 243 -24.93 35.99 -8.75
C SER A 243 -24.85 35.66 -10.25
N MET A 244 -25.47 34.56 -10.68
CA MET A 244 -25.72 34.22 -12.09
C MET A 244 -27.15 33.69 -12.31
N ALA A 245 -27.57 33.65 -13.58
CA ALA A 245 -28.85 33.12 -14.04
C ALA A 245 -30.06 33.73 -13.29
N ASP A 246 -30.16 35.06 -13.31
CA ASP A 246 -31.25 35.85 -12.70
C ASP A 246 -31.47 35.57 -11.20
N GLY A 247 -30.39 35.36 -10.43
CA GLY A 247 -30.46 35.06 -9.00
C GLY A 247 -30.57 33.58 -8.64
N LYS A 248 -30.62 32.67 -9.62
CA LYS A 248 -30.75 31.22 -9.36
C LYS A 248 -29.44 30.54 -8.97
N ILE A 249 -28.30 31.17 -9.24
CA ILE A 249 -26.98 30.68 -8.87
C ILE A 249 -26.33 31.73 -7.98
N VAL A 250 -26.15 31.38 -6.72
CA VAL A 250 -25.48 32.19 -5.69
C VAL A 250 -24.29 31.42 -5.10
N PRO A 251 -23.28 32.09 -4.52
CA PRO A 251 -22.19 31.45 -3.79
C PRO A 251 -22.70 30.44 -2.76
N GLN A 252 -22.08 29.26 -2.64
CA GLN A 252 -22.37 28.35 -1.51
C GLN A 252 -21.84 28.93 -0.19
N SER A 253 -20.73 29.67 -0.25
CA SER A 253 -20.10 30.36 0.88
C SER A 253 -19.38 31.62 0.39
N GLY A 254 -19.14 32.57 1.30
CA GLY A 254 -18.51 33.85 0.93
C GLY A 254 -19.44 34.78 0.15
N LYS A 255 -18.88 35.85 -0.42
CA LYS A 255 -19.62 36.88 -1.17
C LYS A 255 -19.70 36.64 -2.68
N ALA A 256 -18.82 35.81 -3.22
CA ALA A 256 -18.67 35.61 -4.66
C ALA A 256 -18.25 34.18 -5.02
N PHE A 257 -18.31 33.86 -6.31
CA PHE A 257 -17.69 32.69 -6.91
C PHE A 257 -17.05 33.07 -8.25
N ALA A 258 -16.08 32.28 -8.71
CA ALA A 258 -15.48 32.47 -10.03
C ALA A 258 -16.13 31.55 -11.07
N SER A 259 -16.16 31.99 -12.33
CA SER A 259 -16.61 31.20 -13.48
C SER A 259 -15.50 31.15 -14.53
N ALA A 260 -15.16 29.96 -15.02
CA ALA A 260 -14.34 29.76 -16.20
C ALA A 260 -15.26 29.65 -17.43
N THR A 261 -15.22 30.66 -18.30
CA THR A 261 -16.18 30.87 -19.40
C THR A 261 -15.49 30.96 -20.75
N GLU A 262 -16.25 30.87 -21.86
CA GLU A 262 -15.70 30.79 -23.22
C GLU A 262 -14.77 29.57 -23.43
N ARG A 263 -15.05 28.46 -22.74
CA ARG A 263 -14.28 27.21 -22.80
C ARG A 263 -14.46 26.54 -24.16
N THR A 264 -13.38 26.35 -24.92
CA THR A 264 -13.39 25.77 -26.29
C THR A 264 -12.94 24.31 -26.33
N GLN A 265 -12.32 23.83 -25.25
CA GLN A 265 -11.81 22.48 -25.04
C GLN A 265 -12.14 22.02 -23.61
N ASN A 266 -12.22 20.70 -23.40
CA ASN A 266 -12.49 20.12 -22.08
C ASN A 266 -11.41 20.45 -21.03
N TRP A 267 -10.15 20.57 -21.45
CA TRP A 267 -9.02 20.96 -20.59
C TRP A 267 -8.99 22.44 -20.21
N ASN A 268 -9.86 23.28 -20.79
CA ASN A 268 -9.95 24.67 -20.36
C ASN A 268 -10.55 24.79 -18.97
N GLY A 269 -10.12 25.79 -18.20
CA GLY A 269 -10.51 25.90 -16.80
C GLY A 269 -9.82 27.02 -16.03
N ILE A 270 -10.11 27.12 -14.74
CA ILE A 270 -9.49 28.10 -13.82
C ILE A 270 -8.24 27.49 -13.17
N GLN A 271 -7.16 28.27 -13.07
CA GLN A 271 -5.85 27.81 -12.59
C GLN A 271 -5.17 28.79 -11.62
N GLN A 272 -4.30 28.26 -10.75
CA GLN A 272 -3.34 29.01 -9.94
C GLN A 272 -1.97 28.32 -9.94
N GLU A 273 -0.89 29.09 -10.10
CA GLU A 273 0.48 28.59 -10.01
C GLU A 273 0.94 28.48 -8.56
N ILE A 274 1.22 27.27 -8.08
CA ILE A 274 1.61 26.96 -6.70
C ILE A 274 3.11 26.63 -6.54
N SER A 275 3.92 26.94 -7.56
CA SER A 275 5.40 26.88 -7.53
C SER A 275 5.96 27.48 -6.24
N GLY A 276 6.90 26.79 -5.59
CA GLY A 276 7.53 27.22 -4.33
C GLY A 276 6.66 27.11 -3.06
N ARG A 277 5.34 26.92 -3.20
CA ARG A 277 4.40 26.70 -2.07
C ARG A 277 4.13 25.21 -1.79
N VAL A 278 4.54 24.33 -2.70
CA VAL A 278 4.50 22.87 -2.53
C VAL A 278 5.91 22.30 -2.41
N GLN A 279 6.07 21.32 -1.53
CA GLN A 279 7.31 20.59 -1.28
C GLN A 279 7.23 19.17 -1.83
N ARG A 280 8.38 18.60 -2.23
CA ARG A 280 8.45 17.21 -2.66
C ARG A 280 8.30 16.24 -1.48
N LYS A 281 7.79 15.03 -1.74
CA LYS A 281 7.56 13.94 -0.77
C LYS A 281 6.62 14.26 0.40
N LEU A 282 5.87 15.35 0.29
CA LEU A 282 4.91 15.78 1.28
C LEU A 282 3.50 15.64 0.67
N ALA A 283 2.57 15.06 1.42
CA ALA A 283 1.22 14.83 0.91
C ALA A 283 0.37 16.10 1.06
N TYR A 284 -0.48 16.36 0.07
CA TYR A 284 -1.39 17.50 0.04
C TYR A 284 -2.81 17.04 -0.20
N SER A 285 -3.74 17.63 0.55
CA SER A 285 -5.18 17.49 0.33
C SER A 285 -5.68 18.64 -0.53
N VAL A 286 -6.62 18.34 -1.42
CA VAL A 286 -7.28 19.31 -2.32
C VAL A 286 -8.77 19.19 -2.11
N ALA A 287 -9.43 20.33 -1.88
CA ALA A 287 -10.88 20.43 -1.78
C ALA A 287 -11.37 21.59 -2.65
N ALA A 288 -12.24 21.30 -3.63
CA ALA A 288 -12.88 22.30 -4.47
C ALA A 288 -14.40 22.22 -4.33
N VAL A 289 -15.08 23.36 -4.39
CA VAL A 289 -16.55 23.45 -4.46
C VAL A 289 -16.91 23.95 -5.84
N VAL A 290 -17.54 23.08 -6.65
CA VAL A 290 -17.74 23.27 -8.08
C VAL A 290 -19.18 23.05 -8.53
N ARG A 291 -19.58 23.73 -9.60
CA ARG A 291 -20.88 23.60 -10.28
C ARG A 291 -20.66 23.85 -11.77
N ILE A 292 -21.54 23.35 -12.64
CA ILE A 292 -21.50 23.67 -14.08
C ILE A 292 -22.69 24.54 -14.48
N PHE A 293 -22.57 25.24 -15.61
CA PHE A 293 -23.68 26.03 -16.16
C PHE A 293 -23.61 26.13 -17.69
N GLY A 294 -24.78 26.25 -18.33
CA GLY A 294 -24.90 26.50 -19.77
C GLY A 294 -24.92 25.25 -20.66
N ASN A 295 -25.03 25.50 -21.97
CA ASN A 295 -24.98 24.51 -23.07
C ASN A 295 -25.93 23.29 -22.95
N ASN A 296 -27.03 23.41 -22.20
CA ASN A 296 -27.97 22.31 -21.89
C ASN A 296 -27.32 21.06 -21.24
N VAL A 297 -26.14 21.21 -20.62
CA VAL A 297 -25.45 20.12 -19.93
C VAL A 297 -25.89 20.09 -18.46
N THR A 298 -26.62 19.04 -18.07
CA THR A 298 -27.15 18.88 -16.70
C THR A 298 -26.19 18.17 -15.75
N THR A 299 -25.25 17.39 -16.28
CA THR A 299 -24.16 16.77 -15.53
C THR A 299 -22.90 16.63 -16.38
N ALA A 300 -21.75 16.83 -15.76
CA ALA A 300 -20.45 16.59 -16.38
C ALA A 300 -19.37 16.30 -15.34
N THR A 301 -18.36 15.52 -15.73
CA THR A 301 -17.14 15.35 -14.95
C THR A 301 -16.39 16.68 -14.83
N VAL A 302 -16.12 17.11 -13.60
CA VAL A 302 -15.12 18.14 -13.26
C VAL A 302 -13.92 17.42 -12.64
N GLN A 303 -12.71 17.82 -13.02
CA GLN A 303 -11.45 17.22 -12.56
C GLN A 303 -10.51 18.30 -12.03
N ALA A 304 -9.79 18.00 -10.95
CA ALA A 304 -8.64 18.75 -10.50
C ALA A 304 -7.36 18.09 -11.03
N THR A 305 -6.48 18.87 -11.67
CA THR A 305 -5.24 18.39 -12.28
C THR A 305 -4.07 19.29 -11.90
N LEU A 306 -2.92 18.67 -11.65
CA LEU A 306 -1.63 19.36 -11.54
C LEU A 306 -0.88 19.26 -12.87
N TRP A 307 -0.52 20.40 -13.42
CA TRP A 307 0.51 20.49 -14.46
C TRP A 307 1.85 20.77 -13.79
N VAL A 308 2.81 19.86 -14.00
CA VAL A 308 4.11 19.82 -13.32
C VAL A 308 5.21 19.82 -14.37
N GLN A 309 6.05 20.86 -14.34
CA GLN A 309 7.20 20.99 -15.22
C GLN A 309 8.48 20.68 -14.45
N THR A 310 9.32 19.81 -15.00
CA THR A 310 10.62 19.43 -14.42
C THR A 310 11.72 19.68 -15.46
N PRO A 311 12.84 20.34 -15.12
CA PRO A 311 13.93 20.60 -16.06
C PRO A 311 14.42 19.33 -16.76
N GLY A 312 14.56 19.40 -18.09
CA GLY A 312 15.03 18.28 -18.92
C GLY A 312 14.04 17.12 -19.10
N ARG A 313 12.76 17.30 -18.75
CA ARG A 313 11.70 16.30 -18.92
C ARG A 313 10.48 16.89 -19.60
N ASN A 314 9.61 16.03 -20.14
CA ASN A 314 8.30 16.43 -20.62
C ASN A 314 7.41 16.89 -19.46
N ASP A 315 6.51 17.82 -19.74
CA ASP A 315 5.46 18.25 -18.81
C ASP A 315 4.61 17.04 -18.35
N GLN A 316 4.35 16.96 -17.05
CA GLN A 316 3.50 15.93 -16.45
C GLN A 316 2.13 16.51 -16.09
N TYR A 317 1.08 15.71 -16.28
CA TYR A 317 -0.30 16.05 -15.93
C TYR A 317 -0.80 14.98 -14.95
N VAL A 318 -0.99 15.38 -13.69
CA VAL A 318 -1.38 14.48 -12.60
C VAL A 318 -2.82 14.81 -12.19
N GLY A 319 -3.76 13.93 -12.55
CA GLY A 319 -5.14 14.02 -12.06
C GLY A 319 -5.17 13.75 -10.56
N ILE A 320 -5.80 14.65 -9.80
CA ILE A 320 -5.86 14.60 -8.33
C ILE A 320 -7.16 13.92 -7.88
N ALA A 321 -8.28 14.33 -8.48
CA ALA A 321 -9.61 13.80 -8.26
C ALA A 321 -10.58 14.31 -9.33
N ASN A 322 -11.71 13.64 -9.47
CA ASN A 322 -12.83 14.09 -10.30
C ASN A 322 -14.17 13.87 -9.59
N VAL A 323 -15.21 14.59 -10.04
CA VAL A 323 -16.58 14.46 -9.52
C VAL A 323 -17.60 14.74 -10.63
N GLN A 324 -18.78 14.12 -10.57
CA GLN A 324 -19.92 14.53 -11.40
C GLN A 324 -20.52 15.82 -10.83
N ALA A 325 -20.22 16.95 -11.45
CA ALA A 325 -20.87 18.22 -11.14
C ALA A 325 -22.21 18.32 -11.87
N THR A 326 -23.14 19.11 -11.32
CA THR A 326 -24.49 19.31 -11.88
C THR A 326 -24.74 20.78 -12.21
N ASP A 327 -25.80 21.04 -12.99
CA ASP A 327 -26.29 22.40 -13.26
C ASP A 327 -27.12 22.98 -12.10
N LYS A 328 -27.48 22.18 -11.10
CA LYS A 328 -28.42 22.53 -10.01
C LYS A 328 -27.75 22.84 -8.68
N ASP A 329 -26.85 21.97 -8.26
CA ASP A 329 -26.28 21.96 -6.92
C ASP A 329 -24.76 22.12 -6.96
N TRP A 330 -24.22 22.79 -5.96
CA TRP A 330 -22.78 22.84 -5.72
C TRP A 330 -22.31 21.49 -5.18
N VAL A 331 -21.25 20.94 -5.78
CA VAL A 331 -20.69 19.63 -5.45
C VAL A 331 -19.25 19.80 -5.00
N GLN A 332 -18.85 19.06 -3.95
CA GLN A 332 -17.48 19.08 -3.47
C GLN A 332 -16.64 18.01 -4.17
N LEU A 333 -15.54 18.43 -4.79
CA LEU A 333 -14.45 17.59 -5.29
C LEU A 333 -13.39 17.52 -4.19
N GLN A 334 -12.92 16.31 -3.85
CA GLN A 334 -11.83 16.11 -2.89
C GLN A 334 -10.82 15.10 -3.44
N GLY A 335 -9.53 15.32 -3.17
CA GLY A 335 -8.47 14.38 -3.52
C GLY A 335 -7.17 14.64 -2.77
N LYS A 336 -6.16 13.82 -3.02
CA LYS A 336 -4.79 13.99 -2.48
C LYS A 336 -3.76 13.91 -3.61
N PHE A 337 -2.63 14.58 -3.44
CA PHE A 337 -1.45 14.42 -4.31
C PHE A 337 -0.14 14.47 -3.53
N LEU A 338 0.94 14.01 -4.17
CA LEU A 338 2.31 14.14 -3.68
C LEU A 338 3.25 14.31 -4.89
N LEU A 339 4.27 15.16 -4.74
CA LEU A 339 5.26 15.43 -5.79
C LEU A 339 6.56 14.68 -5.49
N ASN A 340 7.04 13.82 -6.39
CA ASN A 340 8.23 13.01 -6.17
C ASN A 340 9.54 13.76 -6.49
N GLY A 341 9.59 14.37 -7.67
CA GLY A 341 10.75 15.15 -8.14
C GLY A 341 10.80 16.57 -7.58
N SER A 342 11.77 17.35 -8.09
CA SER A 342 11.90 18.78 -7.82
C SER A 342 11.45 19.59 -9.05
N PRO A 343 10.15 19.94 -9.17
CA PRO A 343 9.64 20.66 -10.32
C PRO A 343 10.08 22.12 -10.32
N SER A 344 10.34 22.67 -11.51
CA SER A 344 10.59 24.10 -11.70
C SER A 344 9.31 24.92 -11.72
N LYS A 345 8.17 24.30 -12.05
CA LYS A 345 6.86 24.95 -12.09
C LYS A 345 5.74 23.97 -11.75
N VAL A 346 4.78 24.41 -10.94
CA VAL A 346 3.59 23.62 -10.57
C VAL A 346 2.35 24.50 -10.66
N VAL A 347 1.36 24.08 -11.44
CA VAL A 347 0.06 24.76 -11.57
C VAL A 347 -1.05 23.77 -11.26
N ILE A 348 -1.93 24.12 -10.32
CA ILE A 348 -3.18 23.40 -10.10
C ILE A 348 -4.30 24.08 -10.86
N TYR A 349 -5.16 23.29 -11.51
CA TYR A 349 -6.29 23.81 -12.26
C TYR A 349 -7.49 22.84 -12.23
N LEU A 350 -8.68 23.40 -12.45
CA LEU A 350 -9.94 22.68 -12.50
C LEU A 350 -10.47 22.66 -13.94
N GLU A 351 -10.69 21.49 -14.51
CA GLU A 351 -11.07 21.25 -15.92
C GLU A 351 -12.24 20.24 -16.01
N GLY A 352 -12.59 19.81 -17.23
CA GLY A 352 -13.44 18.61 -17.42
C GLY A 352 -14.70 18.80 -18.27
N PRO A 353 -15.62 19.75 -17.95
CA PRO A 353 -16.92 19.83 -18.62
C PRO A 353 -16.79 20.12 -20.13
N PRO A 354 -17.76 19.71 -20.97
CA PRO A 354 -17.69 19.89 -22.43
C PRO A 354 -17.46 21.36 -22.85
N PRO A 355 -16.86 21.60 -24.03
CA PRO A 355 -16.78 22.93 -24.64
C PRO A 355 -18.14 23.65 -24.64
N GLY A 356 -18.13 24.96 -24.43
CA GLY A 356 -19.32 25.80 -24.27
C GLY A 356 -20.03 25.71 -22.93
N THR A 357 -19.64 24.78 -22.04
CA THR A 357 -20.17 24.68 -20.66
C THR A 357 -19.25 25.46 -19.72
N ASP A 358 -19.81 26.38 -18.93
CA ASP A 358 -19.07 27.13 -17.93
C ASP A 358 -18.78 26.26 -16.71
N LEU A 359 -17.59 26.42 -16.13
CA LEU A 359 -17.18 25.77 -14.87
C LEU A 359 -17.17 26.82 -13.76
N LEU A 360 -18.06 26.68 -12.79
CA LEU A 360 -18.20 27.56 -11.65
C LEU A 360 -17.45 26.98 -10.44
N VAL A 361 -16.76 27.84 -9.69
CA VAL A 361 -15.93 27.47 -8.53
C VAL A 361 -16.21 28.45 -7.40
N ASN A 362 -16.76 27.97 -6.28
CA ASN A 362 -16.98 28.78 -5.08
C ASN A 362 -15.74 28.82 -4.17
N SER A 363 -14.98 27.73 -4.11
CA SER A 363 -13.69 27.72 -3.43
C SER A 363 -12.75 26.64 -3.95
N LEU A 364 -11.44 26.87 -3.84
CA LEU A 364 -10.40 25.83 -3.94
C LEU A 364 -9.42 26.01 -2.77
N VAL A 365 -9.26 24.95 -1.99
CA VAL A 365 -8.35 24.87 -0.85
C VAL A 365 -7.34 23.76 -1.11
N VAL A 366 -6.07 24.03 -0.85
CA VAL A 366 -4.99 23.02 -0.87
C VAL A 366 -4.22 23.14 0.43
N LYS A 367 -4.18 22.09 1.24
CA LYS A 367 -3.47 22.06 2.53
C LYS A 367 -2.55 20.86 2.57
N HIS A 368 -1.59 20.84 3.49
CA HIS A 368 -0.94 19.58 3.86
C HIS A 368 -2.01 18.53 4.19
N ALA A 369 -1.82 17.30 3.72
CA ALA A 369 -2.72 16.21 4.08
C ALA A 369 -2.46 15.82 5.53
N GLU A 370 -3.50 15.79 6.37
CA GLU A 370 -3.37 15.32 7.74
C GLU A 370 -2.88 13.86 7.74
N LYS A 371 -1.83 13.59 8.53
CA LYS A 371 -1.42 12.21 8.82
C LYS A 371 -2.51 11.56 9.66
N ILE A 372 -3.22 10.61 9.05
CA ILE A 372 -4.23 9.81 9.76
C ILE A 372 -3.50 9.06 10.89
N PRO A 373 -3.91 9.20 12.16
CA PRO A 373 -3.32 8.44 13.25
C PRO A 373 -3.44 6.92 13.01
N PRO A 374 -2.48 6.11 13.47
CA PRO A 374 -2.57 4.66 13.37
C PRO A 374 -3.91 4.12 13.89
N SER A 375 -4.51 3.18 13.17
CA SER A 375 -5.77 2.59 13.60
C SER A 375 -5.56 1.73 14.85
N PRO A 376 -6.42 1.80 15.88
CA PRO A 376 -6.32 0.89 17.00
C PRO A 376 -6.53 -0.56 16.53
N ALA A 377 -5.75 -1.48 17.09
CA ALA A 377 -5.93 -2.91 16.86
C ALA A 377 -7.35 -3.35 17.28
N PRO A 378 -8.09 -4.10 16.44
CA PRO A 378 -9.40 -4.63 16.81
C PRO A 378 -9.35 -5.48 18.07
N VAL A 379 -10.22 -5.18 19.04
CA VAL A 379 -10.40 -6.00 20.23
C VAL A 379 -11.48 -7.04 19.95
N ILE A 380 -11.10 -8.32 19.90
CA ILE A 380 -11.99 -9.44 19.62
C ILE A 380 -12.13 -10.30 20.88
N GLU A 381 -13.26 -10.15 21.58
CA GLU A 381 -13.51 -10.88 22.82
C GLU A 381 -14.19 -12.24 22.60
N ASN A 382 -13.59 -13.27 23.18
CA ASN A 382 -14.09 -14.66 23.23
C ASN A 382 -14.61 -15.16 21.85
N PRO A 383 -13.79 -15.16 20.79
CA PRO A 383 -14.22 -15.65 19.48
C PRO A 383 -14.54 -17.14 19.52
N ASP A 384 -15.80 -17.51 19.27
CA ASP A 384 -16.29 -18.88 19.22
C ASP A 384 -15.89 -19.57 17.90
N PHE A 385 -14.58 -19.69 17.67
CA PHE A 385 -13.99 -20.17 16.43
C PHE A 385 -14.53 -21.56 16.03
N GLY A 386 -14.97 -21.68 14.78
CA GLY A 386 -15.55 -22.91 14.25
C GLY A 386 -16.97 -23.25 14.73
N VAL A 387 -17.55 -22.45 15.63
CA VAL A 387 -18.96 -22.64 16.05
C VAL A 387 -19.88 -22.04 14.99
N ASN A 388 -20.80 -22.86 14.47
CA ASN A 388 -21.75 -22.44 13.45
C ASN A 388 -22.83 -21.51 14.04
N ILE A 389 -22.93 -20.29 13.52
CA ILE A 389 -23.93 -19.29 13.95
C ILE A 389 -25.34 -19.57 13.40
N ILE A 390 -25.46 -20.44 12.39
CA ILE A 390 -26.75 -20.83 11.82
C ILE A 390 -27.48 -21.77 12.77
N THR A 391 -28.64 -21.32 13.25
CA THR A 391 -29.54 -22.11 14.10
C THR A 391 -30.25 -23.19 13.28
N ASN A 392 -30.46 -24.37 13.85
CA ASN A 392 -31.14 -25.50 13.17
C ASN A 392 -30.53 -25.84 11.79
N SER A 393 -29.20 -25.79 11.65
CA SER A 393 -28.50 -26.14 10.40
C SER A 393 -28.60 -27.62 10.01
N GLN A 394 -28.91 -28.50 10.97
CA GLN A 394 -29.23 -29.92 10.77
C GLN A 394 -30.71 -30.18 10.41
N LEU A 395 -31.58 -29.17 10.49
CA LEU A 395 -33.01 -29.25 10.18
C LEU A 395 -33.78 -30.30 11.00
N ASP A 396 -33.35 -30.54 12.24
CA ASP A 396 -34.00 -31.47 13.19
C ASP A 396 -35.40 -31.03 13.58
N ASP A 397 -35.60 -29.71 13.69
CA ASP A 397 -36.86 -29.09 14.07
C ASP A 397 -37.52 -28.41 12.86
N SER A 398 -37.70 -29.16 11.77
CA SER A 398 -38.27 -28.66 10.51
C SER A 398 -37.57 -27.36 10.05
N THR A 399 -38.32 -26.33 9.64
CA THR A 399 -37.81 -25.01 9.28
C THR A 399 -37.67 -24.06 10.47
N ASN A 400 -37.68 -24.52 11.74
CA ASN A 400 -37.56 -23.60 12.88
C ASN A 400 -36.26 -22.79 12.80
N GLY A 401 -36.32 -21.50 13.14
CA GLY A 401 -35.26 -20.51 12.93
C GLY A 401 -35.12 -19.98 11.50
N TRP A 402 -35.68 -20.64 10.48
CA TRP A 402 -35.70 -20.20 9.09
C TRP A 402 -37.05 -19.60 8.69
N PHE A 403 -37.04 -18.52 7.92
CA PHE A 403 -38.25 -17.91 7.35
C PHE A 403 -38.10 -17.66 5.85
N PRO A 404 -39.20 -17.65 5.06
CA PRO A 404 -39.16 -17.26 3.66
C PRO A 404 -38.93 -15.75 3.55
N LEU A 405 -37.87 -15.36 2.82
CA LEU A 405 -37.69 -14.00 2.35
C LEU A 405 -38.44 -13.83 1.03
N GLY A 406 -39.48 -13.00 1.05
CA GLY A 406 -40.40 -12.81 -0.08
C GLY A 406 -41.44 -13.91 -0.20
N ASN A 407 -42.17 -13.93 -1.31
CA ASN A 407 -43.27 -14.87 -1.54
C ASN A 407 -42.75 -16.20 -2.07
N CYS A 408 -42.18 -17.04 -1.19
CA CYS A 408 -41.77 -18.40 -1.47
C CYS A 408 -42.19 -19.34 -0.33
N ASN A 409 -42.20 -20.66 -0.60
CA ASN A 409 -42.59 -21.67 0.39
C ASN A 409 -41.39 -22.52 0.80
N LEU A 410 -41.19 -22.74 2.10
CA LEU A 410 -40.12 -23.57 2.66
C LEU A 410 -40.69 -24.88 3.21
N SER A 411 -40.06 -26.01 2.89
CA SER A 411 -40.38 -27.31 3.47
C SER A 411 -39.11 -28.16 3.67
N VAL A 412 -39.04 -28.98 4.71
CA VAL A 412 -37.88 -29.88 4.91
C VAL A 412 -38.11 -31.22 4.22
N ARG A 413 -37.07 -31.75 3.56
CA ARG A 413 -37.05 -33.07 2.91
C ARG A 413 -35.70 -33.77 3.13
N SER A 414 -35.62 -35.06 2.83
CA SER A 414 -34.38 -35.86 2.90
C SER A 414 -33.78 -36.13 1.52
N GLY A 415 -32.47 -36.33 1.46
CA GLY A 415 -31.70 -36.58 0.23
C GLY A 415 -30.53 -35.63 -0.02
N SER A 416 -30.03 -34.94 1.00
CA SER A 416 -28.78 -34.15 0.95
C SER A 416 -27.57 -34.98 1.41
N PRO A 417 -26.33 -34.51 1.17
CA PRO A 417 -25.13 -35.21 1.62
C PRO A 417 -25.06 -35.29 3.16
N HIS A 418 -24.66 -36.46 3.67
CA HIS A 418 -24.39 -36.69 5.10
C HIS A 418 -23.02 -36.16 5.57
N ILE A 419 -22.30 -35.43 4.72
CA ILE A 419 -20.97 -34.87 5.00
C ILE A 419 -21.02 -33.35 4.98
N LEU A 420 -20.22 -32.69 5.83
CA LEU A 420 -19.99 -31.26 5.65
C LEU A 420 -19.47 -30.95 4.23
N PRO A 421 -19.83 -29.77 3.69
CA PRO A 421 -19.18 -29.28 2.49
C PRO A 421 -17.64 -29.24 2.65
N PRO A 422 -16.87 -29.54 1.59
CA PRO A 422 -15.41 -29.66 1.66
C PRO A 422 -14.67 -28.52 2.37
N MET A 423 -15.02 -27.26 2.12
CA MET A 423 -14.35 -26.10 2.74
C MET A 423 -14.66 -25.99 4.24
N ALA A 424 -15.91 -26.24 4.67
CA ALA A 424 -16.23 -26.31 6.10
C ALA A 424 -15.48 -27.47 6.78
N ARG A 425 -15.45 -28.63 6.15
CA ARG A 425 -14.72 -29.81 6.65
C ARG A 425 -13.21 -29.57 6.76
N ALA A 426 -12.62 -28.81 5.86
CA ALA A 426 -11.19 -28.46 5.91
C ALA A 426 -10.83 -27.57 7.12
N SER A 427 -11.76 -26.71 7.56
CA SER A 427 -11.59 -25.84 8.72
C SER A 427 -11.95 -26.49 10.05
N LEU A 428 -13.04 -27.27 10.08
CA LEU A 428 -13.60 -27.87 11.29
C LEU A 428 -13.04 -29.27 11.59
N GLY A 429 -12.51 -29.96 10.58
CA GLY A 429 -11.94 -31.29 10.72
C GLY A 429 -12.98 -32.41 10.89
N VAL A 430 -12.76 -33.28 11.87
CA VAL A 430 -13.65 -34.41 12.18
C VAL A 430 -14.93 -33.88 12.84
N HIS A 431 -16.07 -34.24 12.27
CA HIS A 431 -17.40 -33.75 12.63
C HIS A 431 -18.41 -34.90 12.63
N GLU A 432 -19.54 -34.73 13.31
CA GLU A 432 -20.67 -35.65 13.24
C GLU A 432 -21.35 -35.57 11.86
N PRO A 433 -21.84 -36.68 11.27
CA PRO A 433 -22.52 -36.66 9.99
C PRO A 433 -23.71 -35.70 9.96
N LEU A 434 -23.90 -35.02 8.83
CA LEU A 434 -25.11 -34.21 8.63
C LEU A 434 -26.36 -35.09 8.59
N SER A 435 -27.51 -34.52 8.94
CA SER A 435 -28.79 -35.24 8.99
C SER A 435 -29.29 -35.82 7.66
N GLY A 436 -28.72 -35.42 6.52
CA GLY A 436 -29.19 -35.77 5.18
C GLY A 436 -30.50 -35.08 4.78
N ARG A 437 -30.93 -34.04 5.51
CA ARG A 437 -32.08 -33.19 5.17
C ARG A 437 -31.68 -31.87 4.49
N TYR A 438 -32.64 -31.28 3.79
CA TYR A 438 -32.52 -29.99 3.12
C TYR A 438 -33.82 -29.17 3.22
N ILE A 439 -33.67 -27.84 3.16
CA ILE A 439 -34.77 -26.92 2.90
C ILE A 439 -35.06 -26.94 1.40
N HIS A 440 -36.27 -27.34 1.04
CA HIS A 440 -36.82 -27.25 -0.31
C HIS A 440 -37.65 -25.98 -0.43
N VAL A 441 -37.23 -25.11 -1.33
CA VAL A 441 -37.79 -23.78 -1.57
C VAL A 441 -38.57 -23.82 -2.88
N LYS A 442 -39.87 -23.51 -2.82
CA LYS A 442 -40.78 -23.52 -3.97
C LYS A 442 -41.43 -22.16 -4.23
N ASN A 443 -42.05 -22.02 -5.40
CA ASN A 443 -42.91 -20.89 -5.80
C ASN A 443 -42.18 -19.52 -5.80
N ARG A 444 -40.85 -19.50 -5.95
CA ARG A 444 -40.04 -18.28 -6.00
C ARG A 444 -40.37 -17.49 -7.27
N THR A 445 -40.87 -16.26 -7.14
CA THR A 445 -41.20 -15.40 -8.30
C THR A 445 -40.10 -14.40 -8.65
N GLN A 446 -39.08 -14.22 -7.79
CA GLN A 446 -37.92 -13.36 -8.03
C GLN A 446 -36.65 -14.03 -7.50
N THR A 447 -35.48 -13.65 -8.03
CA THR A 447 -34.18 -14.30 -7.75
C THR A 447 -33.73 -14.18 -6.30
N TRP A 448 -33.97 -13.04 -5.64
CA TRP A 448 -33.62 -12.78 -4.24
C TRP A 448 -34.46 -13.57 -3.22
N MET A 449 -35.55 -14.22 -3.64
CA MET A 449 -36.42 -14.96 -2.74
C MET A 449 -35.80 -16.30 -2.32
N GLY A 450 -35.89 -16.63 -1.02
CA GLY A 450 -35.34 -17.87 -0.49
C GLY A 450 -35.36 -17.97 1.03
N PRO A 451 -34.69 -18.96 1.64
CA PRO A 451 -34.66 -19.14 3.08
C PRO A 451 -33.70 -18.15 3.73
N ALA A 452 -34.11 -17.58 4.85
CA ALA A 452 -33.36 -16.56 5.59
C ALA A 452 -33.34 -16.81 7.11
N GLN A 453 -32.32 -16.27 7.78
CA GLN A 453 -32.22 -16.15 9.24
C GLN A 453 -31.73 -14.76 9.65
N MET A 454 -32.14 -14.31 10.83
CA MET A 454 -31.51 -13.18 11.52
C MET A 454 -30.26 -13.67 12.28
N ILE A 455 -29.15 -12.95 12.14
CA ILE A 455 -27.86 -13.29 12.79
C ILE A 455 -27.19 -12.07 13.46
N THR A 456 -27.94 -11.00 13.70
CA THR A 456 -27.44 -9.70 14.17
C THR A 456 -26.70 -9.81 15.51
N ASP A 457 -27.23 -10.63 16.41
CA ASP A 457 -26.73 -10.93 17.75
C ASP A 457 -25.58 -11.95 17.76
N LYS A 458 -25.29 -12.59 16.61
CA LYS A 458 -24.31 -13.67 16.48
C LYS A 458 -23.04 -13.27 15.73
N VAL A 459 -23.05 -12.12 15.07
CA VAL A 459 -21.87 -11.56 14.40
C VAL A 459 -21.13 -10.60 15.33
N LYS A 460 -19.81 -10.77 15.41
CA LYS A 460 -18.88 -9.87 16.11
C LYS A 460 -18.07 -9.07 15.09
N LEU A 461 -17.75 -7.82 15.43
CA LEU A 461 -16.96 -6.93 14.57
C LEU A 461 -15.55 -7.47 14.30
N PHE A 462 -15.02 -7.13 13.14
CA PHE A 462 -13.68 -7.45 12.63
C PHE A 462 -13.34 -8.94 12.44
N LEU A 463 -14.11 -9.87 13.01
CA LEU A 463 -14.01 -11.30 12.69
C LEU A 463 -14.42 -11.58 11.25
N THR A 464 -13.56 -12.28 10.52
CA THR A 464 -13.91 -12.89 9.23
C THR A 464 -14.66 -14.19 9.47
N TYR A 465 -15.84 -14.32 8.87
CA TYR A 465 -16.65 -15.52 8.87
C TYR A 465 -16.43 -16.27 7.56
N GLN A 466 -16.21 -17.58 7.66
CA GLN A 466 -16.27 -18.47 6.52
C GLN A 466 -17.72 -18.91 6.32
N VAL A 467 -18.17 -18.90 5.07
CA VAL A 467 -19.47 -19.40 4.63
C VAL A 467 -19.26 -20.66 3.82
N SER A 468 -20.10 -21.67 4.03
CA SER A 468 -20.05 -22.92 3.29
C SER A 468 -21.40 -23.64 3.35
N ALA A 469 -21.94 -24.09 2.21
CA ALA A 469 -23.26 -24.72 2.15
C ALA A 469 -23.38 -25.70 0.97
N TRP A 470 -24.23 -26.72 1.13
CA TRP A 470 -24.67 -27.56 0.00
C TRP A 470 -25.91 -26.96 -0.65
N VAL A 471 -25.88 -26.82 -1.98
CA VAL A 471 -27.01 -26.36 -2.79
C VAL A 471 -27.26 -27.26 -3.99
N ARG A 472 -28.51 -27.34 -4.42
CA ARG A 472 -28.97 -28.04 -5.63
C ARG A 472 -30.17 -27.30 -6.22
N ILE A 473 -30.33 -27.35 -7.53
CA ILE A 473 -31.49 -26.79 -8.24
C ILE A 473 -32.45 -27.90 -8.69
N GLY A 474 -33.74 -27.58 -8.76
CA GLY A 474 -34.77 -28.50 -9.26
C GLY A 474 -35.04 -28.38 -10.76
N SER A 475 -35.97 -29.20 -11.25
CA SER A 475 -36.47 -29.17 -12.62
C SER A 475 -37.09 -27.81 -12.96
N GLY A 476 -36.73 -27.25 -14.12
CA GLY A 476 -37.22 -25.95 -14.61
C GLY A 476 -36.10 -24.98 -15.02
N ALA A 477 -34.84 -25.28 -14.68
CA ALA A 477 -33.69 -24.51 -15.14
C ALA A 477 -33.44 -24.72 -16.65
N ASN A 478 -33.30 -23.61 -17.39
CA ASN A 478 -32.89 -23.60 -18.79
C ASN A 478 -31.46 -23.06 -18.86
N GLY A 479 -30.47 -23.94 -18.76
CA GLY A 479 -29.05 -23.58 -18.71
C GLY A 479 -28.55 -23.19 -17.30
N PRO A 480 -27.28 -22.75 -17.19
CA PRO A 480 -26.62 -22.49 -15.90
C PRO A 480 -27.38 -21.50 -15.00
N GLN A 481 -27.36 -21.75 -13.69
CA GLN A 481 -28.07 -20.96 -12.68
C GLN A 481 -27.14 -20.55 -11.55
N ASN A 482 -27.10 -19.27 -11.22
CA ASN A 482 -26.34 -18.78 -10.07
C ASN A 482 -27.15 -18.95 -8.77
N VAL A 483 -26.49 -19.45 -7.73
CA VAL A 483 -27.00 -19.53 -6.36
C VAL A 483 -25.98 -18.87 -5.43
N ASN A 484 -26.45 -18.03 -4.50
CA ASN A 484 -25.61 -17.19 -3.65
C ASN A 484 -26.09 -17.21 -2.20
N VAL A 485 -25.16 -17.28 -1.25
CA VAL A 485 -25.41 -16.94 0.16
C VAL A 485 -25.17 -15.44 0.32
N ALA A 486 -26.23 -14.66 0.48
CA ALA A 486 -26.17 -13.21 0.60
C ALA A 486 -26.39 -12.75 2.05
N LEU A 487 -25.83 -11.60 2.40
CA LEU A 487 -26.11 -10.90 3.64
C LEU A 487 -26.76 -9.54 3.36
N GLY A 488 -27.78 -9.21 4.14
CA GLY A 488 -28.38 -7.88 4.24
C GLY A 488 -27.94 -7.23 5.53
N VAL A 489 -27.05 -6.25 5.44
CA VAL A 489 -26.44 -5.50 6.55
C VAL A 489 -26.98 -4.07 6.49
N ASP A 490 -27.92 -3.72 7.35
CA ASP A 490 -28.60 -2.39 7.34
C ASP A 490 -29.12 -1.97 5.94
N ASN A 491 -29.68 -2.94 5.23
CA ASN A 491 -30.16 -2.87 3.83
C ASN A 491 -29.07 -2.73 2.75
N GLN A 492 -27.79 -2.76 3.11
CA GLN A 492 -26.69 -2.98 2.16
C GLN A 492 -26.50 -4.47 1.88
N TRP A 493 -26.21 -4.81 0.63
CA TRP A 493 -25.92 -6.17 0.21
C TRP A 493 -24.43 -6.47 0.41
N VAL A 494 -24.13 -7.62 1.00
CA VAL A 494 -22.78 -8.17 1.15
C VAL A 494 -22.77 -9.59 0.61
N ASN A 495 -21.77 -9.92 -0.21
CA ASN A 495 -21.58 -11.27 -0.73
C ASN A 495 -21.09 -12.20 0.39
N GLY A 496 -21.67 -13.39 0.51
CA GLY A 496 -21.18 -14.46 1.37
C GLY A 496 -20.57 -15.62 0.59
N GLY A 497 -20.64 -15.63 -0.74
CA GLY A 497 -20.11 -16.67 -1.61
C GLY A 497 -21.19 -17.26 -2.52
N GLN A 498 -20.81 -17.55 -3.77
CA GLN A 498 -21.73 -18.00 -4.80
C GLN A 498 -21.17 -19.13 -5.68
N VAL A 499 -22.07 -19.83 -6.37
CA VAL A 499 -21.74 -20.90 -7.31
C VAL A 499 -22.69 -20.88 -8.50
N GLU A 500 -22.19 -21.24 -9.69
CA GLU A 500 -22.99 -21.52 -10.87
C GLU A 500 -23.30 -23.03 -10.94
N ILE A 501 -24.57 -23.38 -11.17
CA ILE A 501 -25.05 -24.76 -11.21
C ILE A 501 -25.68 -25.03 -12.58
N ASN A 502 -25.13 -26.00 -13.30
CA ASN A 502 -25.57 -26.39 -14.65
C ASN A 502 -26.16 -27.82 -14.73
N ASP A 503 -26.21 -28.54 -13.60
CA ASP A 503 -26.73 -29.90 -13.49
C ASP A 503 -27.60 -30.09 -12.24
N ASP A 504 -28.05 -31.32 -12.00
CA ASP A 504 -28.90 -31.66 -10.85
C ASP A 504 -28.14 -32.25 -9.65
N ARG A 505 -26.82 -32.09 -9.57
CA ARG A 505 -26.01 -32.58 -8.43
C ARG A 505 -26.05 -31.59 -7.25
N TRP A 506 -25.46 -32.01 -6.13
CA TRP A 506 -25.18 -31.13 -5.00
C TRP A 506 -23.84 -30.42 -5.22
N HIS A 507 -23.86 -29.09 -5.18
CA HIS A 507 -22.70 -28.22 -5.32
C HIS A 507 -22.39 -27.53 -4.01
N GLU A 508 -21.12 -27.27 -3.74
CA GLU A 508 -20.70 -26.46 -2.60
C GLU A 508 -20.71 -24.98 -3.00
N ILE A 509 -21.42 -24.15 -2.23
CA ILE A 509 -21.10 -22.73 -2.12
C ILE A 509 -20.05 -22.58 -1.03
N GLY A 510 -19.05 -21.72 -1.25
CA GLY A 510 -18.29 -21.14 -0.17
C GLY A 510 -17.78 -19.75 -0.51
N GLY A 511 -17.39 -19.03 0.54
CA GLY A 511 -16.96 -17.65 0.49
C GLY A 511 -16.77 -17.12 1.91
N SER A 512 -16.80 -15.81 2.06
CA SER A 512 -16.53 -15.16 3.33
C SER A 512 -17.10 -13.75 3.42
N PHE A 513 -17.26 -13.26 4.64
CA PHE A 513 -17.58 -11.86 4.91
C PHE A 513 -16.95 -11.41 6.23
N ARG A 514 -16.88 -10.08 6.42
CA ARG A 514 -16.57 -9.41 7.69
C ARG A 514 -17.54 -8.25 7.88
N ILE A 515 -17.84 -7.94 9.14
CA ILE A 515 -18.55 -6.72 9.51
C ILE A 515 -17.58 -5.82 10.29
N GLU A 516 -17.27 -4.63 9.78
CA GLU A 516 -16.31 -3.69 10.38
C GLU A 516 -16.96 -2.49 11.09
N LYS A 517 -18.28 -2.30 10.93
CA LYS A 517 -19.07 -1.24 11.57
C LYS A 517 -20.27 -1.87 12.27
N GLN A 518 -20.61 -1.40 13.47
CA GLN A 518 -21.71 -1.96 14.26
C GLN A 518 -23.03 -1.92 13.47
N PRO A 519 -23.59 -3.07 13.06
CA PRO A 519 -24.84 -3.10 12.32
C PRO A 519 -26.02 -2.98 13.28
N SER A 520 -27.12 -2.39 12.80
CA SER A 520 -28.42 -2.44 13.49
C SER A 520 -29.16 -3.74 13.18
N LYS A 521 -28.94 -4.31 11.99
CA LYS A 521 -29.60 -5.50 11.47
C LYS A 521 -28.69 -6.26 10.49
N VAL A 522 -28.46 -7.53 10.78
CA VAL A 522 -27.84 -8.49 9.85
C VAL A 522 -28.75 -9.70 9.63
N MET A 523 -29.14 -9.90 8.38
CA MET A 523 -29.88 -11.07 7.89
C MET A 523 -29.00 -11.83 6.90
N VAL A 524 -28.91 -13.15 7.04
CA VAL A 524 -28.38 -14.03 6.01
C VAL A 524 -29.53 -14.69 5.26
N TYR A 525 -29.43 -14.78 3.94
CA TYR A 525 -30.43 -15.41 3.09
C TYR A 525 -29.76 -16.05 1.87
N ILE A 526 -30.42 -17.06 1.31
CA ILE A 526 -29.88 -17.83 0.19
C ILE A 526 -30.76 -17.58 -1.03
N GLN A 527 -30.17 -17.03 -2.08
CA GLN A 527 -30.85 -16.54 -3.28
C GLN A 527 -30.33 -17.22 -4.54
N GLY A 528 -31.02 -16.99 -5.66
CA GLY A 528 -30.90 -17.86 -6.84
C GLY A 528 -31.64 -19.19 -6.61
N PRO A 529 -31.83 -20.04 -7.63
CA PRO A 529 -31.62 -19.83 -9.08
C PRO A 529 -32.64 -18.82 -9.68
N GLY A 530 -32.88 -18.84 -10.99
CA GLY A 530 -33.92 -18.05 -11.65
C GLY A 530 -35.33 -18.21 -11.04
N ALA A 531 -36.23 -17.28 -11.35
CA ALA A 531 -37.63 -17.37 -10.94
C ALA A 531 -38.30 -18.63 -11.49
N GLY A 532 -39.18 -19.27 -10.72
CA GLY A 532 -39.85 -20.52 -11.07
C GLY A 532 -39.00 -21.78 -10.86
N VAL A 533 -37.69 -21.67 -10.66
CA VAL A 533 -36.81 -22.82 -10.40
C VAL A 533 -36.71 -23.08 -8.90
N ASP A 534 -36.96 -24.34 -8.50
CA ASP A 534 -36.85 -24.79 -7.11
C ASP A 534 -35.38 -24.74 -6.62
N LEU A 535 -35.18 -24.37 -5.36
CA LEU A 535 -33.88 -24.40 -4.68
C LEU A 535 -33.91 -25.46 -3.56
N MET A 536 -32.82 -26.19 -3.41
CA MET A 536 -32.56 -27.08 -2.27
C MET A 536 -31.30 -26.61 -1.54
N VAL A 537 -31.37 -26.46 -0.22
CA VAL A 537 -30.26 -26.01 0.64
C VAL A 537 -30.04 -26.98 1.80
N ALA A 538 -28.80 -27.41 2.04
CA ALA A 538 -28.42 -28.24 3.17
C ALA A 538 -27.12 -27.81 3.84
N GLY A 539 -26.95 -28.19 5.11
CA GLY A 539 -25.65 -28.17 5.78
C GLY A 539 -24.99 -26.80 5.93
N VAL A 540 -25.77 -25.71 5.92
CA VAL A 540 -25.24 -24.33 5.95
C VAL A 540 -24.38 -24.11 7.21
N GLN A 541 -23.09 -23.85 6.99
CA GLN A 541 -22.13 -23.45 8.00
C GLN A 541 -21.72 -22.00 7.80
N ILE A 542 -21.85 -21.20 8.86
CA ILE A 542 -21.21 -19.89 8.94
C ILE A 542 -20.52 -19.80 10.30
N PHE A 543 -19.20 -19.60 10.33
CA PHE A 543 -18.44 -19.60 11.58
C PHE A 543 -17.21 -18.67 11.48
N PRO A 544 -16.77 -18.06 12.60
CA PRO A 544 -15.57 -17.24 12.60
C PRO A 544 -14.31 -18.11 12.46
N VAL A 545 -13.33 -17.62 11.69
CA VAL A 545 -12.16 -18.40 11.25
C VAL A 545 -10.99 -18.33 12.23
N ASN A 546 -10.48 -19.49 12.65
CA ASN A 546 -9.27 -19.59 13.48
C ASN A 546 -7.99 -19.41 12.65
N ARG A 547 -7.59 -18.15 12.44
CA ARG A 547 -6.36 -17.79 11.69
C ARG A 547 -5.10 -18.40 12.30
N GLU A 548 -4.97 -18.44 13.62
CA GLU A 548 -3.80 -19.06 14.26
C GLU A 548 -3.66 -20.56 13.95
N ALA A 549 -4.76 -21.32 14.02
CA ALA A 549 -4.76 -22.74 13.71
C ALA A 549 -4.39 -22.97 12.24
N ARG A 550 -4.96 -22.16 11.33
CA ARG A 550 -4.60 -22.19 9.90
C ARG A 550 -3.12 -21.87 9.68
N PHE A 551 -2.57 -20.84 10.34
CA PHE A 551 -1.14 -20.50 10.20
C PHE A 551 -0.19 -21.55 10.78
N LYS A 552 -0.59 -22.27 11.84
CA LYS A 552 0.13 -23.45 12.35
C LYS A 552 0.18 -24.56 11.29
N TYR A 553 -0.94 -24.83 10.59
CA TYR A 553 -1.00 -25.76 9.47
C TYR A 553 -0.14 -25.31 8.27
N LEU A 554 -0.28 -24.05 7.82
CA LEU A 554 0.44 -23.53 6.65
C LEU A 554 1.96 -23.50 6.87
N ARG A 555 2.45 -23.19 8.07
CA ARG A 555 3.87 -23.31 8.40
C ARG A 555 4.40 -24.74 8.24
N HIS A 556 3.61 -25.75 8.60
CA HIS A 556 4.00 -27.15 8.42
C HIS A 556 4.04 -27.57 6.95
N GLN A 557 3.13 -27.06 6.10
CA GLN A 557 3.18 -27.30 4.66
C GLN A 557 4.33 -26.54 3.99
N ALA A 558 4.56 -25.28 4.35
CA ALA A 558 5.71 -24.51 3.90
C ALA A 558 7.05 -25.17 4.27
N ASP A 559 7.17 -25.79 5.45
CA ASP A 559 8.38 -26.54 5.83
C ASP A 559 8.63 -27.76 4.92
N LYS A 560 7.58 -28.46 4.48
CA LYS A 560 7.69 -29.57 3.52
C LYS A 560 8.04 -29.09 2.11
N ILE A 561 7.37 -28.05 1.64
CA ILE A 561 7.33 -27.64 0.23
C ILE A 561 8.47 -26.66 -0.11
N ARG A 562 8.85 -25.79 0.83
CA ARG A 562 9.80 -24.70 0.59
C ARG A 562 11.16 -24.91 1.25
N LYS A 563 11.33 -25.96 2.07
CA LYS A 563 12.63 -26.31 2.66
C LYS A 563 13.15 -27.67 2.21
N ARG A 564 14.47 -27.81 2.29
CA ARG A 564 15.22 -29.02 2.02
C ARG A 564 16.21 -29.28 3.16
N ASP A 565 16.50 -30.56 3.41
CA ASP A 565 17.56 -30.94 4.34
C ASP A 565 18.93 -30.73 3.68
N VAL A 566 19.88 -30.20 4.44
CA VAL A 566 21.21 -29.83 3.96
C VAL A 566 22.26 -30.42 4.88
N VAL A 567 23.26 -31.07 4.27
CA VAL A 567 24.41 -31.70 4.92
C VAL A 567 25.66 -30.96 4.47
N LEU A 568 26.20 -30.08 5.32
CA LEU A 568 27.52 -29.48 5.08
C LEU A 568 28.59 -30.51 5.47
N LYS A 569 29.46 -30.90 4.54
CA LYS A 569 30.58 -31.83 4.80
C LYS A 569 31.90 -31.08 4.77
N PHE A 570 32.60 -31.06 5.89
CA PHE A 570 33.86 -30.32 6.02
C PHE A 570 35.06 -31.22 5.73
N SER A 571 36.00 -30.73 4.92
CA SER A 571 37.22 -31.46 4.55
C SER A 571 38.44 -30.55 4.60
N GLY A 572 39.51 -31.00 5.25
CA GLY A 572 40.73 -30.23 5.49
C GLY A 572 41.76 -30.98 6.34
N ALA A 573 42.90 -30.34 6.61
CA ALA A 573 44.05 -30.97 7.27
C ALA A 573 43.74 -31.39 8.73
N GLY A 574 43.59 -32.70 8.95
CA GLY A 574 43.35 -33.30 10.26
C GLY A 574 41.87 -33.28 10.65
N SER A 575 41.12 -34.33 10.28
CA SER A 575 39.69 -34.49 10.59
C SER A 575 39.36 -34.43 12.09
N SER A 576 40.30 -34.80 12.97
CA SER A 576 40.17 -34.68 14.43
C SER A 576 40.30 -33.24 14.95
N SER A 577 40.77 -32.29 14.15
CA SER A 577 40.92 -30.87 14.55
C SER A 577 39.67 -30.01 14.33
N LEU A 578 38.70 -30.54 13.58
CA LEU A 578 37.48 -29.81 13.18
C LEU A 578 36.30 -30.05 14.13
N LEU A 579 36.33 -31.13 14.92
CA LEU A 579 35.29 -31.46 15.89
C LEU A 579 35.08 -30.30 16.88
N GLY A 580 33.82 -29.86 17.05
CA GLY A 580 33.51 -28.73 17.93
C GLY A 580 33.74 -27.34 17.31
N THR A 581 34.22 -27.23 16.06
CA THR A 581 34.31 -25.95 15.33
C THR A 581 32.91 -25.34 15.20
N ASN A 582 32.77 -24.05 15.53
CA ASN A 582 31.48 -23.37 15.46
C ASN A 582 31.12 -23.04 14.00
N VAL A 583 29.90 -23.41 13.62
CA VAL A 583 29.31 -23.18 12.30
C VAL A 583 28.08 -22.29 12.47
N LYS A 584 27.99 -21.23 11.65
CA LYS A 584 26.84 -20.34 11.58
C LYS A 584 26.40 -20.20 10.12
N VAL A 585 25.18 -20.63 9.83
CA VAL A 585 24.56 -20.57 8.50
C VAL A 585 23.50 -19.48 8.50
N VAL A 586 23.55 -18.60 7.50
CA VAL A 586 22.63 -17.49 7.30
C VAL A 586 22.14 -17.51 5.85
N GLN A 587 20.83 -17.61 5.66
CA GLN A 587 20.23 -17.39 4.34
C GLN A 587 20.33 -15.91 3.97
N THR A 588 20.89 -15.61 2.80
CA THR A 588 21.08 -14.24 2.29
C THR A 588 20.02 -13.85 1.26
N GLN A 589 19.43 -14.83 0.58
CA GLN A 589 18.34 -14.63 -0.38
C GLN A 589 17.39 -15.83 -0.34
N ASN A 590 16.08 -15.60 -0.18
CA ASN A 590 15.07 -16.63 -0.46
C ASN A 590 14.83 -16.70 -1.98
N SER A 591 14.66 -17.91 -2.51
CA SER A 591 14.38 -18.13 -3.94
C SER A 591 12.93 -17.87 -4.35
N PHE A 592 11.98 -17.89 -3.41
CA PHE A 592 10.57 -17.64 -3.70
C PHE A 592 10.37 -16.20 -4.21
N PRO A 593 9.78 -16.01 -5.39
CA PRO A 593 9.50 -14.68 -5.93
C PRO A 593 8.50 -13.89 -5.10
N ILE A 594 8.92 -12.71 -4.67
CA ILE A 594 8.10 -11.69 -4.01
C ILE A 594 8.38 -10.37 -4.75
N GLY A 595 7.46 -9.98 -5.61
CA GLY A 595 7.54 -8.76 -6.40
C GLY A 595 6.48 -7.73 -6.03
N SER A 596 6.53 -6.58 -6.70
CA SER A 596 5.46 -5.58 -6.63
C SER A 596 5.30 -4.83 -7.96
N CYS A 597 4.10 -4.31 -8.18
CA CYS A 597 3.82 -3.29 -9.18
C CYS A 597 4.60 -2.00 -8.87
N MET A 598 4.96 -1.30 -9.94
CA MET A 598 5.56 0.02 -9.97
C MET A 598 5.12 0.75 -11.25
N SER A 599 5.07 2.08 -11.18
CA SER A 599 4.80 2.98 -12.30
C SER A 599 5.95 3.97 -12.50
N ARG A 600 6.02 4.62 -13.66
CA ARG A 600 7.12 5.50 -14.06
C ARG A 600 7.31 6.71 -13.15
N THR A 601 6.24 7.22 -12.55
CA THR A 601 6.31 8.33 -11.60
C THR A 601 6.87 7.90 -10.25
N ASN A 602 6.80 6.61 -9.87
CA ASN A 602 7.30 6.13 -8.59
C ASN A 602 8.83 6.06 -8.55
N ILE A 603 9.48 5.78 -9.69
CA ILE A 603 10.95 5.70 -9.77
C ILE A 603 11.66 7.05 -9.64
N ASP A 604 10.90 8.15 -9.62
CA ASP A 604 11.39 9.48 -9.30
C ASP A 604 11.40 9.77 -7.77
N ASN A 605 10.87 8.86 -6.95
CA ASN A 605 10.96 8.92 -5.50
C ASN A 605 12.05 7.96 -5.01
N GLU A 606 13.14 8.52 -4.46
CA GLU A 606 14.27 7.69 -4.06
C GLU A 606 13.93 6.75 -2.89
N ASP A 607 12.96 7.10 -2.04
CA ASP A 607 12.56 6.27 -0.88
C ASP A 607 11.70 5.09 -1.32
N PHE A 608 10.82 5.31 -2.32
CA PHE A 608 10.12 4.23 -3.01
C PHE A 608 11.10 3.25 -3.64
N VAL A 609 12.09 3.75 -4.40
CA VAL A 609 13.10 2.89 -5.04
C VAL A 609 13.93 2.14 -3.99
N ASN A 610 14.38 2.83 -2.94
CA ASN A 610 15.16 2.21 -1.84
C ASN A 610 14.38 1.11 -1.11
N PHE A 611 13.08 1.33 -0.83
CA PHE A 611 12.23 0.29 -0.26
C PHE A 611 12.04 -0.86 -1.26
N PHE A 612 11.78 -0.54 -2.53
CA PHE A 612 11.49 -1.52 -3.56
C PHE A 612 12.66 -2.50 -3.77
N VAL A 613 13.85 -1.98 -4.07
CA VAL A 613 15.04 -2.81 -4.36
C VAL A 613 15.55 -3.60 -3.14
N LYS A 614 15.17 -3.20 -1.93
CA LYS A 614 15.47 -3.92 -0.69
C LYS A 614 14.45 -5.04 -0.42
N ASN A 615 13.19 -4.82 -0.78
CA ASN A 615 12.09 -5.66 -0.34
C ASN A 615 11.55 -6.62 -1.41
N PHE A 616 11.70 -6.32 -2.70
CA PHE A 616 11.19 -7.11 -3.81
C PHE A 616 12.30 -7.61 -4.74
N ASN A 617 12.12 -8.79 -5.34
CA ASN A 617 13.02 -9.36 -6.35
C ASN A 617 12.38 -9.48 -7.75
N TRP A 618 11.10 -9.09 -7.88
CA TRP A 618 10.36 -9.04 -9.14
C TRP A 618 9.60 -7.70 -9.28
N ALA A 619 9.39 -7.26 -10.51
CA ALA A 619 8.61 -6.08 -10.88
C ALA A 619 7.52 -6.40 -11.90
N VAL A 620 6.40 -5.68 -11.82
CA VAL A 620 5.39 -5.57 -12.88
C VAL A 620 5.09 -4.08 -13.10
N PHE A 621 4.78 -3.68 -14.33
CA PHE A 621 4.53 -2.27 -14.66
C PHE A 621 3.02 -2.03 -14.70
N GLY A 622 2.54 -1.05 -13.93
CA GLY A 622 1.09 -0.87 -13.71
C GLY A 622 0.32 -0.45 -14.96
N ASN A 623 0.96 0.39 -15.80
CA ASN A 623 0.38 0.88 -17.05
C ASN A 623 1.35 0.86 -18.23
N GLU A 624 2.65 0.95 -17.99
CA GLU A 624 3.64 1.41 -18.95
C GLU A 624 3.90 0.44 -20.11
N LEU A 625 3.40 -0.80 -20.01
CA LEU A 625 3.40 -1.77 -21.10
C LEU A 625 2.04 -1.96 -21.77
N LYS A 626 0.92 -1.51 -21.17
CA LYS A 626 -0.44 -1.67 -21.71
C LYS A 626 -0.59 -0.92 -23.04
N TRP A 627 -1.46 -1.42 -23.92
CA TRP A 627 -1.56 -0.87 -25.28
C TRP A 627 -2.00 0.61 -25.28
N TYR A 628 -2.95 1.01 -24.41
CA TYR A 628 -3.35 2.41 -24.29
C TYR A 628 -2.25 3.36 -23.80
N TRP A 629 -1.23 2.87 -23.09
CA TRP A 629 -0.09 3.69 -22.66
C TRP A 629 0.98 3.80 -23.75
N THR A 630 1.25 2.67 -24.39
CA THR A 630 2.31 2.54 -25.41
C THR A 630 1.87 3.02 -26.79
N GLU A 631 0.56 3.07 -27.09
CA GLU A 631 -0.04 3.61 -28.31
C GLU A 631 -1.46 4.18 -28.03
N PRO A 632 -1.58 5.32 -27.31
CA PRO A 632 -2.86 5.96 -27.02
C PRO A 632 -3.63 6.40 -28.28
N GLN A 633 -2.89 6.75 -29.34
CA GLN A 633 -3.39 7.10 -30.66
C GLN A 633 -2.55 6.37 -31.71
N GLN A 634 -3.15 5.96 -32.82
CA GLN A 634 -2.48 5.19 -33.87
C GLN A 634 -1.17 5.84 -34.32
N GLY A 635 -0.06 5.09 -34.23
CA GLY A 635 1.29 5.55 -34.59
C GLY A 635 1.96 6.51 -33.60
N ASN A 636 1.29 6.95 -32.53
CA ASN A 636 1.88 7.77 -31.47
C ASN A 636 2.44 6.87 -30.36
N LEU A 637 3.66 6.38 -30.56
CA LEU A 637 4.28 5.36 -29.72
C LEU A 637 5.05 5.94 -28.52
N ASN A 638 4.77 5.44 -27.31
CA ASN A 638 5.55 5.72 -26.09
C ASN A 638 6.10 4.43 -25.47
N TYR A 639 7.38 4.15 -25.73
CA TYR A 639 8.12 3.06 -25.07
C TYR A 639 9.13 3.55 -24.03
N LYS A 640 9.34 4.86 -23.91
CA LYS A 640 10.40 5.43 -23.05
C LYS A 640 10.18 5.08 -21.58
N ASP A 641 8.95 5.11 -21.11
CA ASP A 641 8.65 4.88 -19.70
C ASP A 641 8.98 3.43 -19.29
N ALA A 642 8.56 2.46 -20.11
CA ALA A 642 8.90 1.06 -19.93
C ALA A 642 10.41 0.80 -20.08
N ASP A 643 11.10 1.48 -21.00
CA ASP A 643 12.56 1.36 -21.15
C ASP A 643 13.31 1.87 -19.89
N ASP A 644 12.93 3.03 -19.35
CA ASP A 644 13.49 3.59 -18.10
C ASP A 644 13.29 2.61 -16.93
N MET A 645 12.11 1.98 -16.84
CA MET A 645 11.76 1.02 -15.78
C MET A 645 12.48 -0.33 -15.93
N VAL A 646 12.61 -0.87 -17.15
CA VAL A 646 13.43 -2.07 -17.40
C VAL A 646 14.90 -1.81 -17.04
N ALA A 647 15.44 -0.64 -17.41
CA ALA A 647 16.82 -0.28 -17.08
C ALA A 647 17.06 -0.21 -15.56
N LEU A 648 16.10 0.31 -14.78
CA LEU A 648 16.16 0.27 -13.32
C LEU A 648 16.13 -1.17 -12.78
N CYS A 649 15.22 -2.02 -13.27
CA CYS A 649 15.12 -3.41 -12.83
C CYS A 649 16.41 -4.19 -13.13
N GLN A 650 16.96 -4.06 -14.33
CA GLN A 650 18.23 -4.66 -14.74
C GLN A 650 19.40 -4.20 -13.86
N LYS A 651 19.51 -2.88 -13.59
CA LYS A 651 20.54 -2.31 -12.70
C LYS A 651 20.52 -2.94 -11.30
N HIS A 652 19.35 -3.31 -10.79
CA HIS A 652 19.17 -3.86 -9.45
C HIS A 652 19.00 -5.40 -9.42
N ASN A 653 19.14 -6.09 -10.57
CA ASN A 653 18.93 -7.54 -10.73
C ASN A 653 17.52 -7.99 -10.30
N ILE A 654 16.51 -7.20 -10.67
CA ILE A 654 15.10 -7.47 -10.45
C ILE A 654 14.50 -8.04 -11.73
N GLU A 655 13.83 -9.18 -11.62
CA GLU A 655 13.16 -9.84 -12.74
C GLU A 655 11.83 -9.13 -13.07
N THR A 656 11.36 -9.22 -14.31
CA THR A 656 10.19 -8.43 -14.75
C THR A 656 9.09 -9.28 -15.40
N ARG A 657 7.83 -8.90 -15.13
CA ARG A 657 6.61 -9.39 -15.80
C ARG A 657 6.08 -8.30 -16.75
N GLY A 658 5.87 -8.68 -17.99
CA GLY A 658 5.29 -7.81 -19.02
C GLY A 658 3.77 -7.85 -18.96
N HIS A 659 3.19 -6.84 -18.33
CA HIS A 659 1.74 -6.71 -18.15
C HIS A 659 1.21 -5.46 -18.88
N CYS A 660 0.40 -5.58 -19.93
CA CYS A 660 0.01 -6.78 -20.67
C CYS A 660 0.09 -6.50 -22.18
N ILE A 661 0.12 -7.55 -23.01
CA ILE A 661 0.17 -7.36 -24.47
C ILE A 661 -1.20 -6.86 -24.97
N PHE A 662 -2.27 -7.54 -24.55
CA PHE A 662 -3.68 -7.26 -24.84
C PHE A 662 -4.55 -7.33 -23.58
N TRP A 663 -5.75 -6.73 -23.63
CA TRP A 663 -6.76 -6.76 -22.56
C TRP A 663 -8.15 -6.81 -23.21
N GLU A 664 -8.96 -7.83 -22.89
CA GLU A 664 -10.23 -8.11 -23.61
C GLU A 664 -11.40 -7.20 -23.25
N VAL A 665 -11.31 -6.45 -22.15
CA VAL A 665 -12.41 -5.63 -21.66
C VAL A 665 -12.58 -4.41 -22.57
N GLN A 666 -13.69 -4.31 -23.30
CA GLN A 666 -13.87 -3.25 -24.31
C GLN A 666 -13.64 -1.82 -23.76
N ALA A 667 -13.95 -1.57 -22.49
CA ALA A 667 -13.73 -0.27 -21.85
C ALA A 667 -12.24 0.14 -21.74
N THR A 668 -11.30 -0.81 -21.81
CA THR A 668 -9.85 -0.57 -21.74
C THR A 668 -9.19 -0.50 -23.12
N VAL A 669 -9.94 -0.74 -24.19
CA VAL A 669 -9.46 -0.73 -25.58
C VAL A 669 -9.59 0.68 -26.17
N GLN A 670 -8.52 1.23 -26.75
CA GLN A 670 -8.49 2.60 -27.29
C GLN A 670 -9.58 2.83 -28.36
N GLN A 671 -10.18 4.03 -28.38
CA GLN A 671 -11.23 4.38 -29.35
C GLN A 671 -10.82 4.16 -30.81
N TRP A 672 -9.56 4.44 -31.15
CA TRP A 672 -9.05 4.25 -32.52
C TRP A 672 -9.00 2.76 -32.91
N ILE A 673 -8.71 1.85 -31.97
CA ILE A 673 -8.80 0.39 -32.16
C ILE A 673 -10.25 -0.05 -32.32
N GLN A 674 -11.18 0.50 -31.53
CA GLN A 674 -12.61 0.17 -31.61
C GLN A 674 -13.23 0.55 -32.97
N ALA A 675 -12.75 1.63 -33.57
CA ALA A 675 -13.19 2.16 -34.86
C ALA A 675 -12.64 1.42 -36.10
N LEU A 676 -11.63 0.56 -35.96
CA LEU A 676 -11.09 -0.23 -37.09
C LEU A 676 -12.15 -1.20 -37.63
N ASN A 677 -12.03 -1.58 -38.91
CA ASN A 677 -12.73 -2.76 -39.44
C ASN A 677 -11.99 -4.06 -39.03
N LYS A 678 -12.48 -5.23 -39.46
CA LYS A 678 -11.89 -6.53 -39.08
C LYS A 678 -10.45 -6.70 -39.56
N ASP A 679 -10.15 -6.33 -40.80
CA ASP A 679 -8.84 -6.58 -41.42
C ASP A 679 -7.79 -5.61 -40.86
N ASP A 680 -8.15 -4.33 -40.70
CA ASP A 680 -7.28 -3.35 -40.06
C ASP A 680 -7.05 -3.65 -38.57
N LEU A 681 -8.06 -4.17 -37.85
CA LEU A 681 -7.90 -4.63 -36.46
C LEU A 681 -6.95 -5.83 -36.36
N MET A 682 -7.08 -6.82 -37.27
CA MET A 682 -6.14 -7.94 -37.34
C MET A 682 -4.71 -7.45 -37.58
N LYS A 683 -4.53 -6.50 -38.52
CA LYS A 683 -3.24 -5.88 -38.81
C LYS A 683 -2.67 -5.13 -37.60
N ALA A 684 -3.49 -4.37 -36.88
CA ALA A 684 -3.07 -3.67 -35.66
C ALA A 684 -2.62 -4.66 -34.57
N VAL A 685 -3.34 -5.78 -34.38
CA VAL A 685 -2.96 -6.86 -33.44
C VAL A 685 -1.62 -7.50 -33.83
N GLN A 686 -1.38 -7.79 -35.11
CA GLN A 686 -0.10 -8.36 -35.56
C GLN A 686 1.07 -7.38 -35.45
N ASN A 687 0.85 -6.09 -35.75
CA ASN A 687 1.84 -5.04 -35.52
C ASN A 687 2.19 -4.95 -34.03
N ARG A 688 1.18 -4.89 -33.15
CA ARG A 688 1.34 -4.83 -31.69
C ARG A 688 2.16 -5.98 -31.13
N LEU A 689 1.87 -7.22 -31.55
CA LEU A 689 2.68 -8.39 -31.21
C LEU A 689 4.13 -8.22 -31.66
N THR A 690 4.33 -7.88 -32.94
CA THR A 690 5.66 -7.76 -33.56
C THR A 690 6.50 -6.68 -32.90
N ASP A 691 5.98 -5.47 -32.76
CA ASP A 691 6.72 -4.30 -32.28
C ASP A 691 7.08 -4.43 -30.80
N LEU A 692 6.13 -4.83 -29.95
CA LEU A 692 6.36 -4.97 -28.50
C LEU A 692 7.36 -6.11 -28.23
N LEU A 693 7.10 -7.31 -28.75
CA LEU A 693 7.89 -8.48 -28.40
C LEU A 693 9.27 -8.49 -29.06
N THR A 694 9.41 -7.90 -30.25
CA THR A 694 10.75 -7.70 -30.84
C THR A 694 11.57 -6.70 -30.04
N ARG A 695 10.95 -5.60 -29.56
CA ARG A 695 11.64 -4.59 -28.72
C ARG A 695 12.09 -5.14 -27.37
N TYR A 696 11.27 -5.98 -26.74
CA TYR A 696 11.45 -6.44 -25.38
C TYR A 696 11.89 -7.91 -25.25
N LYS A 697 12.27 -8.55 -26.35
CA LYS A 697 12.74 -9.95 -26.41
C LYS A 697 13.77 -10.26 -25.32
N GLY A 698 13.47 -11.22 -24.46
CA GLY A 698 14.31 -11.68 -23.35
C GLY A 698 14.47 -10.70 -22.18
N LYS A 699 13.77 -9.56 -22.18
CA LYS A 699 13.82 -8.57 -21.09
C LYS A 699 12.78 -8.84 -20.00
N PHE A 700 11.63 -9.41 -20.36
CA PHE A 700 10.60 -9.88 -19.43
C PHE A 700 10.65 -11.40 -19.32
N LYS A 701 10.53 -11.95 -18.11
CA LYS A 701 10.49 -13.40 -17.88
C LYS A 701 9.11 -13.97 -18.13
N HIS A 702 8.07 -13.22 -17.79
CA HIS A 702 6.67 -13.58 -18.00
C HIS A 702 5.98 -12.52 -18.83
N TYR A 703 5.00 -12.93 -19.65
CA TYR A 703 4.05 -12.02 -20.29
C TYR A 703 2.62 -12.44 -19.97
N ASP A 704 1.81 -11.49 -19.52
CA ASP A 704 0.36 -11.66 -19.47
C ASP A 704 -0.15 -11.31 -20.89
N VAL A 705 -0.48 -12.35 -21.68
CA VAL A 705 -0.67 -12.20 -23.14
C VAL A 705 -1.97 -11.48 -23.46
N ASN A 706 -3.06 -11.91 -22.87
CA ASN A 706 -4.37 -11.33 -23.06
C ASN A 706 -5.11 -11.38 -21.73
N ASN A 707 -5.31 -10.21 -21.14
CA ASN A 707 -5.81 -10.05 -19.77
C ASN A 707 -7.34 -10.15 -19.72
N GLU A 708 -7.87 -10.78 -18.66
CA GLU A 708 -9.30 -10.80 -18.31
C GLU A 708 -10.21 -11.43 -19.38
N MET A 709 -9.79 -12.60 -19.88
CA MET A 709 -10.50 -13.35 -20.92
C MET A 709 -11.81 -13.99 -20.45
N LEU A 710 -12.03 -14.10 -19.13
CA LEU A 710 -13.30 -14.54 -18.53
C LEU A 710 -14.34 -13.41 -18.42
N HIS A 711 -13.91 -12.14 -18.42
CA HIS A 711 -14.80 -10.97 -18.31
C HIS A 711 -15.00 -10.17 -19.60
N GLY A 712 -14.07 -10.28 -20.55
CA GLY A 712 -14.15 -9.63 -21.86
C GLY A 712 -13.97 -10.62 -23.02
N SER A 713 -14.43 -10.22 -24.20
CA SER A 713 -14.32 -10.99 -25.45
C SER A 713 -14.05 -10.11 -26.69
N TYR A 714 -13.60 -8.87 -26.49
CA TYR A 714 -13.49 -7.86 -27.56
C TYR A 714 -12.74 -8.35 -28.80
N TYR A 715 -11.55 -8.93 -28.65
CA TYR A 715 -10.78 -9.40 -29.81
C TYR A 715 -11.39 -10.67 -30.41
N GLN A 716 -11.89 -11.58 -29.57
CA GLN A 716 -12.51 -12.83 -29.99
C GLN A 716 -13.76 -12.59 -30.87
N ASP A 717 -14.65 -11.69 -30.45
CA ASP A 717 -15.91 -11.41 -31.14
C ASP A 717 -15.69 -10.65 -32.46
N ARG A 718 -14.63 -9.84 -32.52
CA ARG A 718 -14.28 -9.02 -33.69
C ARG A 718 -13.43 -9.77 -34.72
N LEU A 719 -12.53 -10.65 -34.29
CA LEU A 719 -11.54 -11.31 -35.17
C LEU A 719 -11.86 -12.79 -35.43
N GLY A 720 -12.43 -13.50 -34.46
CA GLY A 720 -12.74 -14.94 -34.53
C GLY A 720 -12.24 -15.70 -33.31
N LYS A 721 -12.82 -16.88 -33.04
CA LYS A 721 -12.53 -17.69 -31.85
C LYS A 721 -11.06 -18.08 -31.68
N ASP A 722 -10.34 -18.22 -32.78
CA ASP A 722 -8.94 -18.66 -32.85
C ASP A 722 -7.93 -17.55 -32.51
N ILE A 723 -8.36 -16.28 -32.44
CA ILE A 723 -7.45 -15.15 -32.23
C ILE A 723 -6.65 -15.28 -30.93
N ARG A 724 -7.28 -15.73 -29.84
CA ARG A 724 -6.64 -15.86 -28.53
C ARG A 724 -5.49 -16.86 -28.60
N ALA A 725 -5.74 -18.06 -29.14
CA ALA A 725 -4.70 -19.06 -29.34
C ALA A 725 -3.59 -18.57 -30.30
N ASN A 726 -3.96 -17.81 -31.34
CA ASN A 726 -2.99 -17.23 -32.27
C ASN A 726 -2.12 -16.14 -31.62
N MET A 727 -2.65 -15.31 -30.71
CA MET A 727 -1.86 -14.34 -29.93
C MET A 727 -0.76 -15.04 -29.11
N PHE A 728 -1.09 -16.11 -28.40
CA PHE A 728 -0.11 -16.92 -27.65
C PHE A 728 0.94 -17.58 -28.57
N LYS A 729 0.53 -18.16 -29.71
CA LYS A 729 1.45 -18.76 -30.68
C LYS A 729 2.44 -17.75 -31.24
N THR A 730 1.95 -16.61 -31.74
CA THR A 730 2.80 -15.54 -32.29
C THR A 730 3.69 -14.95 -31.19
N ALA A 731 3.19 -14.80 -29.96
CA ALA A 731 3.99 -14.31 -28.85
C ALA A 731 5.21 -15.21 -28.55
N ASN A 732 4.99 -16.52 -28.46
CA ASN A 732 6.06 -17.50 -28.23
C ASN A 732 7.02 -17.61 -29.43
N GLN A 733 6.57 -17.36 -30.66
CA GLN A 733 7.46 -17.30 -31.83
C GLN A 733 8.39 -16.08 -31.80
N LEU A 734 7.87 -14.93 -31.37
CA LEU A 734 8.62 -13.68 -31.28
C LEU A 734 9.58 -13.67 -30.09
N ASP A 735 9.14 -14.12 -28.91
CA ASP A 735 9.98 -14.31 -27.72
C ASP A 735 9.77 -15.69 -27.06
N PRO A 736 10.49 -16.74 -27.51
CA PRO A 736 10.42 -18.08 -26.91
C PRO A 736 11.13 -18.20 -25.55
N SER A 737 11.67 -17.10 -25.01
CA SER A 737 12.35 -17.11 -23.70
C SER A 737 11.45 -16.70 -22.53
N ALA A 738 10.27 -16.13 -22.83
CA ALA A 738 9.30 -15.74 -21.83
C ALA A 738 8.23 -16.82 -21.61
N THR A 739 7.83 -17.03 -20.35
CA THR A 739 6.66 -17.87 -20.05
C THR A 739 5.38 -17.07 -20.27
N LEU A 740 4.45 -17.62 -21.05
CA LEU A 740 3.20 -16.93 -21.38
C LEU A 740 2.10 -17.29 -20.37
N PHE A 741 1.50 -16.27 -19.78
CA PHE A 741 0.46 -16.37 -18.77
C PHE A 741 -0.90 -15.99 -19.34
N VAL A 742 -1.91 -16.77 -18.94
CA VAL A 742 -3.28 -16.26 -18.78
C VAL A 742 -3.33 -15.45 -17.47
N ASN A 743 -4.17 -14.41 -17.38
CA ASN A 743 -4.28 -13.59 -16.16
C ASN A 743 -5.72 -13.09 -15.96
N ASP A 744 -6.31 -13.33 -14.78
CA ASP A 744 -7.72 -13.07 -14.51
C ASP A 744 -8.02 -12.90 -12.99
N TYR A 745 -9.19 -12.34 -12.62
CA TYR A 745 -9.55 -11.97 -11.22
C TYR A 745 -10.81 -12.66 -10.69
N HIS A 746 -11.02 -12.64 -9.36
CA HIS A 746 -12.08 -13.36 -8.62
C HIS A 746 -12.10 -14.89 -8.78
N VAL A 747 -11.06 -15.48 -9.38
CA VAL A 747 -10.92 -16.93 -9.56
C VAL A 747 -10.89 -17.67 -8.20
N GLU A 748 -10.38 -17.00 -7.17
CA GLU A 748 -9.89 -17.58 -5.92
C GLU A 748 -10.72 -17.26 -4.67
N ASP A 749 -11.72 -16.38 -4.78
CA ASP A 749 -12.47 -15.84 -3.63
C ASP A 749 -13.93 -16.33 -3.52
N GLY A 750 -14.46 -16.97 -4.58
CA GLY A 750 -15.85 -17.44 -4.63
C GLY A 750 -16.89 -16.32 -4.82
N CYS A 751 -16.46 -15.13 -5.24
CA CYS A 751 -17.30 -13.92 -5.32
C CYS A 751 -17.78 -13.57 -6.74
N ASP A 752 -17.28 -14.20 -7.81
CA ASP A 752 -17.78 -14.06 -9.19
C ASP A 752 -18.12 -15.43 -9.79
N THR A 753 -19.28 -15.59 -10.43
CA THR A 753 -19.62 -16.84 -11.15
C THR A 753 -19.07 -16.88 -12.57
N ARG A 754 -18.68 -15.72 -13.14
CA ARG A 754 -18.06 -15.63 -14.46
C ARG A 754 -16.60 -16.09 -14.42
N SER A 755 -15.95 -15.86 -13.29
CA SER A 755 -14.56 -16.21 -13.04
C SER A 755 -14.46 -17.08 -11.81
N CYS A 756 -14.33 -18.39 -12.04
CA CYS A 756 -14.13 -19.40 -11.01
C CYS A 756 -13.11 -20.44 -11.51
N PRO A 757 -12.55 -21.30 -10.64
CA PRO A 757 -11.49 -22.22 -11.02
C PRO A 757 -11.89 -23.15 -12.17
N GLU A 758 -13.13 -23.65 -12.15
CA GLU A 758 -13.70 -24.49 -13.21
C GLU A 758 -13.72 -23.80 -14.58
N ARG A 759 -14.28 -22.58 -14.66
CA ARG A 759 -14.34 -21.81 -15.91
C ARG A 759 -12.95 -21.44 -16.42
N TYR A 760 -12.01 -21.15 -15.51
CA TYR A 760 -10.65 -20.83 -15.90
C TYR A 760 -9.89 -22.06 -16.42
N ILE A 761 -10.10 -23.24 -15.81
CA ILE A 761 -9.58 -24.53 -16.29
C ILE A 761 -10.12 -24.84 -17.69
N GLU A 762 -11.44 -24.73 -17.91
CA GLU A 762 -12.06 -24.91 -19.23
C GLU A 762 -11.43 -23.99 -20.27
N HIS A 763 -11.22 -22.71 -19.92
CA HIS A 763 -10.63 -21.73 -20.82
C HIS A 763 -9.15 -22.01 -21.14
N ILE A 764 -8.34 -22.41 -20.16
CA ILE A 764 -6.94 -22.79 -20.37
C ILE A 764 -6.83 -24.03 -21.25
N LEU A 765 -7.71 -25.02 -21.05
CA LEU A 765 -7.73 -26.24 -21.85
C LEU A 765 -8.11 -25.94 -23.31
N ASP A 766 -9.13 -25.11 -23.57
CA ASP A 766 -9.49 -24.68 -24.94
C ASP A 766 -8.30 -24.00 -25.65
N LEU A 767 -7.58 -23.11 -24.97
CA LEU A 767 -6.37 -22.49 -25.52
C LEU A 767 -5.29 -23.55 -25.84
N GLN A 768 -5.03 -24.50 -24.94
CA GLN A 768 -4.04 -25.55 -25.13
C GLN A 768 -4.43 -26.54 -26.25
N GLU A 769 -5.69 -26.93 -26.35
CA GLU A 769 -6.23 -27.77 -27.44
C GLU A 769 -6.11 -27.07 -28.81
N GLN A 770 -6.31 -25.75 -28.85
CA GLN A 770 -6.04 -24.93 -30.04
C GLN A 770 -4.54 -24.72 -30.31
N GLY A 771 -3.63 -25.25 -29.47
CA GLY A 771 -2.18 -25.19 -29.64
C GLY A 771 -1.53 -23.90 -29.14
N ALA A 772 -2.16 -23.20 -28.20
CA ALA A 772 -1.54 -22.07 -27.52
C ALA A 772 -0.50 -22.56 -26.49
N PRO A 773 0.76 -22.06 -26.52
CA PRO A 773 1.76 -22.37 -25.50
C PRO A 773 1.50 -21.60 -24.19
N VAL A 774 0.41 -21.92 -23.49
CA VAL A 774 0.11 -21.41 -22.14
C VAL A 774 1.09 -22.07 -21.16
N GLY A 775 1.95 -21.26 -20.54
CA GLY A 775 3.03 -21.71 -19.67
C GLY A 775 2.84 -21.40 -18.18
N GLY A 776 1.80 -20.63 -17.81
CA GLY A 776 1.51 -20.28 -16.41
C GLY A 776 0.11 -19.72 -16.21
N ILE A 777 -0.35 -19.75 -14.96
CA ILE A 777 -1.68 -19.28 -14.54
C ILE A 777 -1.51 -18.05 -13.65
N GLY A 778 -2.02 -16.90 -14.10
CA GLY A 778 -2.09 -15.68 -13.32
C GLY A 778 -3.43 -15.55 -12.63
N ILE A 779 -3.39 -15.31 -11.33
CA ILE A 779 -4.54 -14.96 -10.49
C ILE A 779 -4.25 -13.55 -9.98
N GLN A 780 -5.10 -12.57 -10.29
CA GLN A 780 -4.84 -11.18 -9.88
C GLN A 780 -4.66 -11.10 -8.35
N GLY A 781 -5.62 -11.56 -7.54
CA GLY A 781 -5.47 -11.51 -6.08
C GLY A 781 -6.10 -10.29 -5.42
N HIS A 782 -7.01 -9.58 -6.09
CA HIS A 782 -7.76 -8.45 -5.53
C HIS A 782 -8.85 -8.92 -4.56
N ILE A 783 -8.52 -9.08 -3.28
CA ILE A 783 -9.42 -9.72 -2.29
C ILE A 783 -9.72 -8.79 -1.12
N ASP A 784 -10.95 -8.85 -0.60
CA ASP A 784 -11.36 -8.06 0.58
C ASP A 784 -11.35 -8.87 1.90
N ASN A 785 -11.76 -10.14 1.87
CA ASN A 785 -12.08 -10.91 3.08
C ASN A 785 -11.43 -12.32 3.10
N PRO A 786 -10.10 -12.46 3.00
CA PRO A 786 -9.47 -13.77 2.84
C PRO A 786 -9.64 -14.64 4.10
N VAL A 787 -10.16 -15.85 3.91
CA VAL A 787 -10.32 -16.87 4.96
C VAL A 787 -9.32 -18.02 4.89
N GLY A 788 -8.72 -18.25 3.71
CA GLY A 788 -7.72 -19.30 3.48
C GLY A 788 -8.24 -20.52 2.70
N PRO A 789 -9.15 -21.34 3.25
CA PRO A 789 -9.66 -22.55 2.59
C PRO A 789 -10.31 -22.33 1.21
N VAL A 790 -10.98 -21.20 0.99
CA VAL A 790 -11.57 -20.84 -0.32
C VAL A 790 -10.46 -20.72 -1.37
N VAL A 791 -9.46 -19.88 -1.09
CA VAL A 791 -8.26 -19.68 -1.92
C VAL A 791 -7.49 -20.98 -2.12
N CYS A 792 -7.24 -21.74 -1.05
CA CYS A 792 -6.57 -23.04 -1.12
C CYS A 792 -7.32 -24.02 -2.04
N THR A 793 -8.66 -24.05 -1.97
CA THR A 793 -9.48 -24.93 -2.82
C THR A 793 -9.42 -24.51 -4.29
N ALA A 794 -9.36 -23.21 -4.59
CA ALA A 794 -9.15 -22.71 -5.94
C ALA A 794 -7.75 -23.09 -6.47
N LEU A 795 -6.70 -22.89 -5.67
CA LEU A 795 -5.32 -23.27 -6.00
C LEU A 795 -5.17 -24.79 -6.19
N ASP A 796 -5.83 -25.61 -5.38
CA ASP A 796 -5.83 -27.07 -5.50
C ASP A 796 -6.46 -27.53 -6.83
N LYS A 797 -7.57 -26.91 -7.25
CA LYS A 797 -8.21 -27.18 -8.55
C LYS A 797 -7.32 -26.76 -9.72
N LEU A 798 -6.80 -25.54 -9.72
CA LEU A 798 -5.94 -25.01 -10.79
C LEU A 798 -4.62 -25.79 -10.89
N GLY A 799 -4.07 -26.24 -9.76
CA GLY A 799 -2.84 -27.02 -9.70
C GLY A 799 -2.91 -28.38 -10.41
N ILE A 800 -4.11 -28.90 -10.69
CA ILE A 800 -4.31 -30.13 -11.49
C ILE A 800 -3.76 -29.98 -12.91
N LEU A 801 -3.74 -28.76 -13.47
CA LEU A 801 -3.18 -28.47 -14.79
C LEU A 801 -1.64 -28.62 -14.85
N GLY A 802 -0.95 -28.71 -13.71
CA GLY A 802 0.52 -28.81 -13.65
C GLY A 802 1.28 -27.55 -14.09
N LEU A 803 0.57 -26.46 -14.38
CA LEU A 803 1.15 -25.15 -14.69
C LEU A 803 1.52 -24.39 -13.40
N PRO A 804 2.60 -23.58 -13.40
CA PRO A 804 2.92 -22.73 -12.27
C PRO A 804 1.86 -21.63 -12.10
N ILE A 805 1.31 -21.53 -10.89
CA ILE A 805 0.37 -20.49 -10.48
C ILE A 805 1.16 -19.30 -9.92
N TRP A 806 0.74 -18.08 -10.26
CA TRP A 806 1.23 -16.85 -9.68
C TRP A 806 0.08 -15.98 -9.21
N PHE A 807 0.22 -15.42 -8.02
CA PHE A 807 -0.52 -14.20 -7.69
C PHE A 807 0.18 -13.03 -8.39
N THR A 808 -0.53 -12.32 -9.26
CA THR A 808 0.05 -11.35 -10.21
C THR A 808 -0.19 -9.89 -9.82
N GLU A 809 -1.24 -9.63 -9.03
CA GLU A 809 -1.75 -8.31 -8.68
C GLU A 809 -2.30 -8.32 -7.23
N LEU A 810 -1.66 -9.05 -6.31
CA LEU A 810 -2.18 -9.28 -4.96
C LEU A 810 -2.28 -7.98 -4.16
N ASP A 811 -3.47 -7.66 -3.70
CA ASP A 811 -3.70 -6.64 -2.69
C ASP A 811 -4.92 -6.96 -1.83
N VAL A 812 -4.94 -6.35 -0.64
CA VAL A 812 -6.06 -6.43 0.29
C VAL A 812 -6.35 -5.04 0.84
N SER A 813 -7.63 -4.68 0.95
CA SER A 813 -8.04 -3.35 1.38
C SER A 813 -8.82 -3.42 2.69
N SER A 814 -8.38 -2.63 3.68
CA SER A 814 -9.19 -2.25 4.84
C SER A 814 -8.66 -0.95 5.40
N ILE A 815 -9.58 -0.09 5.89
CA ILE A 815 -9.25 1.17 6.55
C ILE A 815 -8.39 0.90 7.79
N ASN A 816 -8.66 -0.21 8.51
CA ASN A 816 -7.86 -0.61 9.64
C ASN A 816 -6.61 -1.39 9.18
N GLU A 817 -5.44 -0.78 9.36
CA GLU A 817 -4.15 -1.34 8.95
C GLU A 817 -3.76 -2.67 9.63
N HIS A 818 -4.30 -2.98 10.81
CA HIS A 818 -4.11 -4.29 11.45
C HIS A 818 -4.92 -5.36 10.74
N VAL A 819 -6.20 -5.10 10.45
CA VAL A 819 -7.08 -5.99 9.69
C VAL A 819 -6.45 -6.31 8.33
N ARG A 820 -6.02 -5.26 7.62
CA ARG A 820 -5.28 -5.35 6.36
C ARG A 820 -3.98 -6.16 6.48
N GLY A 821 -3.23 -5.97 7.57
CA GLY A 821 -2.01 -6.71 7.88
C GLY A 821 -2.24 -8.21 8.05
N GLU A 822 -3.31 -8.60 8.76
CA GLU A 822 -3.71 -10.00 8.89
C GLU A 822 -4.17 -10.59 7.56
N ASP A 823 -4.96 -9.85 6.78
CA ASP A 823 -5.51 -10.32 5.51
C ASP A 823 -4.42 -10.59 4.48
N LEU A 824 -3.42 -9.71 4.41
CA LEU A 824 -2.26 -9.88 3.55
C LEU A 824 -1.44 -11.10 3.99
N GLU A 825 -1.29 -11.31 5.30
CA GLU A 825 -0.60 -12.49 5.82
C GLU A 825 -1.35 -13.79 5.52
N VAL A 826 -2.69 -13.82 5.55
CA VAL A 826 -3.47 -14.98 5.09
C VAL A 826 -3.10 -15.31 3.66
N MET A 827 -3.20 -14.35 2.75
CA MET A 827 -2.91 -14.57 1.33
C MET A 827 -1.47 -15.00 1.07
N LEU A 828 -0.50 -14.32 1.69
CA LEU A 828 0.91 -14.65 1.55
C LEU A 828 1.24 -16.05 2.11
N ARG A 829 0.65 -16.45 3.24
CA ARG A 829 0.89 -17.79 3.82
C ARG A 829 0.22 -18.90 3.01
N GLU A 830 -0.99 -18.69 2.47
CA GLU A 830 -1.65 -19.66 1.58
C GLU A 830 -0.83 -19.84 0.30
N ALA A 831 -0.44 -18.75 -0.36
CA ALA A 831 0.40 -18.76 -1.55
C ALA A 831 1.76 -19.47 -1.32
N PHE A 832 2.48 -19.09 -0.26
CA PHE A 832 3.80 -19.66 0.04
C PHE A 832 3.72 -21.16 0.43
N ALA A 833 2.62 -21.59 1.05
CA ALA A 833 2.42 -22.97 1.48
C ALA A 833 1.81 -23.89 0.41
N HIS A 834 1.34 -23.36 -0.73
CA HIS A 834 0.77 -24.16 -1.82
C HIS A 834 1.84 -24.63 -2.82
N PRO A 835 1.89 -25.92 -3.23
CA PRO A 835 2.99 -26.44 -4.05
C PRO A 835 2.96 -26.02 -5.53
N ALA A 836 1.81 -25.62 -6.06
CA ALA A 836 1.67 -25.16 -7.46
C ALA A 836 1.93 -23.66 -7.62
N VAL A 837 1.88 -22.88 -6.53
CA VAL A 837 2.21 -21.45 -6.57
C VAL A 837 3.73 -21.29 -6.64
N GLU A 838 4.24 -20.52 -7.60
CA GLU A 838 5.69 -20.29 -7.75
C GLU A 838 6.08 -18.80 -7.73
N GLY A 839 5.15 -17.92 -7.34
CA GLY A 839 5.48 -16.53 -7.01
C GLY A 839 4.27 -15.67 -6.61
N VAL A 840 4.57 -14.53 -5.98
CA VAL A 840 3.58 -13.50 -5.63
C VAL A 840 4.09 -12.12 -6.04
N MET A 841 3.23 -11.34 -6.69
CA MET A 841 3.40 -9.94 -7.01
C MET A 841 2.35 -9.13 -6.24
N LEU A 842 2.73 -8.10 -5.49
CA LEU A 842 1.77 -7.16 -4.90
C LEU A 842 1.36 -6.10 -5.91
N TRP A 843 0.11 -5.62 -5.91
CA TRP A 843 -0.32 -4.55 -6.83
C TRP A 843 0.02 -3.13 -6.33
N GLY A 844 1.28 -2.97 -5.94
CA GLY A 844 1.82 -1.77 -5.31
C GLY A 844 1.90 -1.93 -3.79
N PHE A 845 2.43 -0.90 -3.14
CA PHE A 845 2.70 -0.95 -1.69
C PHE A 845 2.76 0.43 -1.01
N TRP A 846 2.54 1.52 -1.74
CA TRP A 846 2.77 2.89 -1.28
C TRP A 846 1.50 3.73 -1.49
N GLU A 847 1.02 4.42 -0.44
CA GLU A 847 -0.20 5.24 -0.49
C GLU A 847 -0.12 6.29 -1.61
N LEU A 848 -1.25 6.58 -2.26
CA LEU A 848 -1.36 7.43 -3.46
C LEU A 848 -0.72 6.87 -4.74
N PHE A 849 -0.01 5.74 -4.68
CA PHE A 849 0.57 5.05 -5.86
C PHE A 849 -0.08 3.68 -6.15
N MET A 850 -1.24 3.41 -5.55
CA MET A 850 -2.02 2.18 -5.75
C MET A 850 -3.37 2.49 -6.38
N SER A 851 -3.92 1.56 -7.16
CA SER A 851 -5.27 1.67 -7.75
C SER A 851 -6.38 1.47 -6.73
N ARG A 852 -6.10 0.75 -5.64
CA ARG A 852 -7.04 0.50 -4.54
C ARG A 852 -6.66 1.34 -3.32
N ASP A 853 -7.64 2.06 -2.79
CA ASP A 853 -7.50 2.76 -1.52
C ASP A 853 -7.22 1.78 -0.37
N ASN A 854 -6.54 2.28 0.65
CA ASN A 854 -6.27 1.54 1.89
C ASN A 854 -5.65 0.15 1.66
N ALA A 855 -4.78 -0.03 0.66
CA ALA A 855 -4.10 -1.29 0.35
C ALA A 855 -2.56 -1.26 0.61
N HIS A 856 -2.04 -0.14 1.10
CA HIS A 856 -0.60 0.16 1.14
C HIS A 856 0.13 -0.39 2.39
N LEU A 857 1.42 -0.68 2.20
CA LEU A 857 2.39 -1.06 3.25
C LEU A 857 3.15 0.15 3.82
N VAL A 858 3.25 1.21 3.01
CA VAL A 858 3.97 2.44 3.31
C VAL A 858 3.01 3.61 3.05
N ASN A 859 2.90 4.51 4.01
CA ASN A 859 2.08 5.71 3.92
C ASN A 859 2.72 6.71 2.93
N ALA A 860 1.97 7.73 2.49
CA ALA A 860 2.36 8.56 1.35
C ALA A 860 3.77 9.19 1.50
N GLU A 861 4.15 9.53 2.72
CA GLU A 861 5.39 10.21 3.08
C GLU A 861 6.53 9.26 3.52
N GLY A 862 6.36 7.94 3.35
CA GLY A 862 7.43 6.94 3.59
C GLY A 862 7.37 6.18 4.92
N ASP A 863 6.42 6.51 5.80
CA ASP A 863 6.24 5.80 7.08
C ASP A 863 5.70 4.37 6.84
N VAL A 864 6.42 3.35 7.34
CA VAL A 864 5.97 1.94 7.24
C VAL A 864 4.88 1.65 8.28
N ASN A 865 3.70 1.29 7.80
CA ASN A 865 2.51 1.07 8.63
C ASN A 865 2.43 -0.37 9.18
N GLU A 866 1.39 -0.71 9.95
CA GLU A 866 1.25 -2.02 10.58
C GLU A 866 1.14 -3.18 9.56
N THR A 867 0.51 -2.94 8.41
CA THR A 867 0.50 -3.89 7.28
C THR A 867 1.93 -4.12 6.75
N GLY A 868 2.70 -3.05 6.55
CA GLY A 868 4.09 -3.12 6.11
C GLY A 868 5.01 -3.80 7.13
N LYS A 869 4.84 -3.52 8.43
CA LYS A 869 5.54 -4.22 9.52
C LYS A 869 5.23 -5.72 9.50
N ARG A 870 3.97 -6.12 9.29
CA ARG A 870 3.55 -7.53 9.19
C ARG A 870 4.18 -8.23 7.99
N PHE A 871 4.18 -7.58 6.81
CA PHE A 871 4.84 -8.08 5.61
C PHE A 871 6.34 -8.30 5.81
N LEU A 872 7.05 -7.31 6.37
CA LEU A 872 8.49 -7.40 6.64
C LEU A 872 8.82 -8.50 7.67
N ALA A 873 7.99 -8.66 8.70
CA ALA A 873 8.13 -9.74 9.67
C ALA A 873 7.95 -11.13 9.03
N LEU A 874 6.97 -11.30 8.14
CA LEU A 874 6.75 -12.55 7.41
C LEU A 874 7.92 -12.86 6.46
N LYS A 875 8.44 -11.86 5.74
CA LYS A 875 9.65 -12.01 4.91
C LYS A 875 10.86 -12.45 5.74
N HIS A 876 10.98 -11.98 6.99
CA HIS A 876 12.03 -12.40 7.90
C HIS A 876 11.80 -13.82 8.46
N GLU A 877 10.55 -14.21 8.77
CA GLU A 877 10.18 -15.60 9.13
C GLU A 877 10.57 -16.60 8.03
N TRP A 878 10.53 -16.17 6.76
CA TRP A 878 10.93 -16.97 5.60
C TRP A 878 12.43 -16.93 5.28
N LEU A 879 13.28 -16.56 6.24
CA LEU A 879 14.74 -16.72 6.14
C LEU A 879 15.23 -17.77 7.14
N SER A 880 16.15 -18.62 6.67
CA SER A 880 16.70 -19.71 7.47
C SER A 880 18.01 -19.31 8.13
N HIS A 881 18.10 -19.61 9.42
CA HIS A 881 19.31 -19.42 10.22
C HIS A 881 19.57 -20.69 11.02
N ALA A 882 20.80 -21.19 10.99
CA ALA A 882 21.22 -22.35 11.76
C ALA A 882 22.58 -22.09 12.42
N ARG A 883 22.78 -22.62 13.62
CA ARG A 883 24.05 -22.54 14.35
C ARG A 883 24.30 -23.84 15.11
N GLY A 884 25.56 -24.21 15.24
CA GLY A 884 25.97 -25.36 16.03
C GLY A 884 27.44 -25.65 15.82
N GLN A 885 27.80 -26.92 15.98
CA GLN A 885 29.18 -27.39 15.86
C GLN A 885 29.27 -28.51 14.85
N VAL A 886 30.45 -28.67 14.25
CA VAL A 886 30.78 -29.82 13.40
C VAL A 886 30.76 -31.10 14.26
N ASP A 887 30.04 -32.11 13.79
CA ASP A 887 29.88 -33.41 14.47
C ASP A 887 31.09 -34.36 14.31
N VAL A 888 30.99 -35.55 14.91
CA VAL A 888 32.06 -36.58 14.88
C VAL A 888 32.27 -37.20 13.48
N GLN A 889 31.34 -36.98 12.54
CA GLN A 889 31.47 -37.38 11.14
C GLN A 889 32.03 -36.26 10.25
N GLY A 890 32.37 -35.09 10.82
CA GLY A 890 32.85 -33.93 10.08
C GLY A 890 31.73 -33.17 9.35
N GLN A 891 30.50 -33.20 9.88
CA GLN A 891 29.31 -32.67 9.21
C GLN A 891 28.56 -31.64 10.06
N PHE A 892 27.74 -30.82 9.41
CA PHE A 892 26.73 -29.98 10.06
C PHE A 892 25.42 -30.07 9.27
N ASN A 893 24.36 -30.51 9.94
CA ASN A 893 23.07 -30.80 9.34
C ASN A 893 22.03 -29.74 9.74
N PHE A 894 21.29 -29.22 8.79
CA PHE A 894 20.17 -28.31 9.04
C PHE A 894 19.09 -28.44 7.95
N ARG A 895 17.89 -27.91 8.20
CA ARG A 895 16.81 -27.82 7.22
C ARG A 895 16.52 -26.35 6.90
N GLY A 896 16.60 -25.97 5.64
CA GLY A 896 16.56 -24.56 5.22
C GLY A 896 15.69 -24.32 3.99
N PHE A 897 15.08 -23.14 3.91
CA PHE A 897 14.32 -22.66 2.76
C PHE A 897 15.18 -22.60 1.50
N HIS A 898 14.58 -22.82 0.33
CA HIS A 898 15.29 -22.74 -0.94
C HIS A 898 15.85 -21.32 -1.18
N GLY A 899 17.08 -21.22 -1.68
CA GLY A 899 17.75 -19.93 -1.96
C GLY A 899 19.25 -19.92 -1.65
N LYS A 900 19.84 -18.72 -1.53
CA LYS A 900 21.28 -18.51 -1.34
C LYS A 900 21.64 -18.37 0.13
N TYR A 901 22.79 -18.93 0.51
CA TYR A 901 23.30 -18.99 1.86
C TYR A 901 24.74 -18.53 1.95
N ALA A 902 25.11 -18.01 3.12
CA ALA A 902 26.48 -17.91 3.58
C ALA A 902 26.66 -18.81 4.81
N VAL A 903 27.78 -19.53 4.86
CA VAL A 903 28.26 -20.23 6.06
C VAL A 903 29.53 -19.54 6.57
N GLU A 904 29.47 -19.12 7.82
CA GLU A 904 30.60 -18.64 8.62
C GLU A 904 31.12 -19.80 9.48
N ILE A 905 32.45 -19.96 9.51
CA ILE A 905 33.15 -21.07 10.19
C ILE A 905 34.27 -20.45 11.02
N ASP A 906 34.14 -20.51 12.34
CA ASP A 906 35.11 -19.92 13.27
C ASP A 906 36.08 -21.01 13.73
N THR A 907 37.22 -21.15 13.06
CA THR A 907 38.31 -22.05 13.47
C THR A 907 39.23 -21.36 14.49
N PRO A 908 40.07 -22.10 15.25
CA PRO A 908 40.97 -21.49 16.24
C PRO A 908 41.96 -20.46 15.70
N SER A 909 42.20 -20.41 14.38
CA SER A 909 43.18 -19.52 13.74
C SER A 909 42.59 -18.55 12.71
N LYS A 910 41.39 -18.81 12.17
CA LYS A 910 40.76 -17.95 11.15
C LYS A 910 39.25 -18.12 11.09
N LYS A 911 38.56 -17.03 10.72
CA LYS A 911 37.17 -17.08 10.29
C LYS A 911 37.11 -17.28 8.78
N ILE A 912 36.38 -18.31 8.33
CA ILE A 912 36.14 -18.60 6.91
C ILE A 912 34.68 -18.28 6.58
N VAL A 913 34.43 -17.71 5.40
CA VAL A 913 33.09 -17.53 4.85
C VAL A 913 33.01 -18.18 3.47
N LYS A 914 31.98 -19.00 3.23
CA LYS A 914 31.67 -19.63 1.94
C LYS A 914 30.19 -19.40 1.62
N THR A 915 29.85 -19.37 0.33
CA THR A 915 28.45 -19.28 -0.14
C THR A 915 28.04 -20.53 -0.88
N PHE A 916 26.75 -20.86 -0.82
CA PHE A 916 26.14 -21.98 -1.54
C PHE A 916 24.66 -21.70 -1.82
N VAL A 917 24.04 -22.55 -2.65
CA VAL A 917 22.61 -22.49 -2.99
C VAL A 917 21.93 -23.76 -2.49
N VAL A 918 20.70 -23.62 -1.99
CA VAL A 918 19.80 -24.73 -1.66
C VAL A 918 18.66 -24.71 -2.67
N ASP A 919 18.76 -25.56 -3.68
CA ASP A 919 17.74 -25.69 -4.73
C ASP A 919 16.63 -26.67 -4.31
N LYS A 920 15.44 -26.53 -4.93
CA LYS A 920 14.28 -27.42 -4.76
C LYS A 920 14.67 -28.88 -5.01
N GLY A 921 14.22 -29.80 -4.16
CA GLY A 921 14.42 -31.25 -4.36
C GLY A 921 14.17 -32.10 -3.12
N ASP A 922 13.80 -33.36 -3.35
CA ASP A 922 13.24 -34.25 -2.30
C ASP A 922 14.29 -35.02 -1.48
N THR A 923 15.56 -35.00 -1.90
CA THR A 923 16.67 -35.67 -1.23
C THR A 923 17.58 -34.66 -0.52
N PRO A 924 18.24 -35.02 0.61
CA PRO A 924 19.16 -34.11 1.30
C PRO A 924 20.27 -33.59 0.37
N LEU A 925 20.48 -32.27 0.38
CA LEU A 925 21.55 -31.63 -0.39
C LEU A 925 22.88 -31.77 0.36
N VAL A 926 23.86 -32.40 -0.25
CA VAL A 926 25.22 -32.51 0.29
C VAL A 926 26.10 -31.41 -0.28
N VAL A 927 26.61 -30.53 0.57
CA VAL A 927 27.48 -29.40 0.19
C VAL A 927 28.89 -29.66 0.74
N PRO A 928 29.92 -29.86 -0.12
CA PRO A 928 31.30 -29.95 0.34
C PRO A 928 31.84 -28.56 0.73
N VAL A 929 32.56 -28.50 1.84
CA VAL A 929 33.15 -27.27 2.38
C VAL A 929 34.63 -27.51 2.70
N GLU A 930 35.49 -27.02 1.80
CA GLU A 930 36.94 -27.07 1.95
C GLU A 930 37.46 -25.88 2.78
N LEU A 931 38.35 -26.18 3.74
CA LEU A 931 38.81 -25.27 4.83
C LEU A 931 40.25 -24.79 4.69
#